data_AF-A0A7X9YLL4-F1
#
_entry.id   AF-A0A7X9YLL4-F1
#
_cell.length_a   1.000
_cell.length_b   1.000
_cell.length_c   1.000
_cell.angle_alpha   90.00
_cell.angle_beta   90.00
_cell.angle_gamma   90.00
#
_symmetry.space_group_name_H-M   'P 1'
#
loop_
_entity.id
_entity.type
_entity.pdbx_description
1 polymer ?
#
loop_
_entity_poly.entity_id
_entity_poly.type
_entity_poly.pdbx_seq_one_letter_code
_entity_poly.pdbx_strand_id
1 'polypeptide(L)'
;MKKNMITGSKLWSIAMITSLLAACSSPATTSTTANAATSTTGTTKTVSVSEQTSVKYADLVSLDADDTNISWSEADSTAIKLNGTTATVTGSGAKAANGSVTISEAGTYVLSGELTDGQIVVNVADKGTVHLVLNGATIHDNDSAAIYIQKAGKAVITLEKGTKNTVSDGKTYVYADATTDEPDAAIFSKADLTFNGAGQLTVTGNYNEGITSKDDLKIISGSISVKAADDGIKGKDMVAIQAGTITIEAEGDGIKSTNDTDTTKGYVAIAGGTFDIQSGNDGIQAETALVADGGTYNIVTGGGSANAPAKVEEGPFGGGGGWGGGTPPTDMGTPPDGEPPADMPEMPTNSGTNAGANTNGAAASNSANTTTTTTDNNADADTATTATESTSAKALKAGTDLTVNGGTYTIDSMDDSLHSNNNVTVNDGTFNIESGDDGIHADQALTINGGTITIAKSYEGLEGAIITLNDGDVDVTASDDGVNAAGGETETTANTAASTDSATTATDAATTSNISVTETTGTTSTTDQASQGTTANQQGRGPGGMGGAAASNNEFHINGGTLTVNAGGDGLDSNGSINMTGGTVIVNGPTDNGNGALDYDGTFEISGGYLVAAGSSGMAQGTSDASTQNTIVMTFPATQKAGTLVHVQDSEGNNILTFAPAKDYQTVVVSSPDLKKDGSYVIYSGGTSTGEAVDGLYTDGTYSGGTQVVAFQSTSNVTWVNESGVTTANTGMGGPGGGGGQGGFGGGRNRSQSGTTTDTTGTTDSAK
;
A
#
# COMPACT_ATOMS: atom_id res chain seq x y z
N MET A 1 -51.15 -19.33 36.19
CA MET A 1 -52.21 -20.19 35.60
C MET A 1 -52.23 -19.97 34.09
N LYS A 2 -52.68 -20.96 33.30
CA LYS A 2 -53.10 -20.94 31.87
C LYS A 2 -52.37 -20.00 30.87
N LYS A 3 -51.76 -20.62 29.85
CA LYS A 3 -51.47 -20.02 28.53
C LYS A 3 -52.76 -19.68 27.77
N ASN A 4 -52.64 -18.79 26.77
CA ASN A 4 -53.27 -18.79 25.43
C ASN A 4 -52.39 -17.83 24.61
N MET A 5 -51.83 -18.10 23.42
CA MET A 5 -52.20 -18.94 22.27
C MET A 5 -53.53 -18.55 21.60
N ILE A 6 -53.41 -17.88 20.44
CA ILE A 6 -54.43 -17.82 19.39
C ILE A 6 -53.74 -18.21 18.08
N THR A 7 -54.21 -19.28 17.46
CA THR A 7 -53.91 -19.66 16.07
C THR A 7 -55.17 -19.49 15.24
N GLY A 8 -55.05 -19.12 13.96
CA GLY A 8 -56.20 -18.90 13.09
C GLY A 8 -55.81 -18.85 11.62
N SER A 9 -56.03 -19.95 10.89
CA SER A 9 -55.64 -20.12 9.49
C SER A 9 -56.85 -20.27 8.55
N LYS A 10 -56.68 -19.78 7.31
CA LYS A 10 -57.44 -20.03 6.06
C LYS A 10 -56.78 -19.18 4.96
N LEU A 11 -56.28 -19.66 3.81
CA LEU A 11 -56.40 -20.93 3.06
C LEU A 11 -57.67 -21.07 2.22
N TRP A 12 -57.57 -20.64 0.95
CA TRP A 12 -58.25 -21.13 -0.28
C TRP A 12 -57.26 -20.86 -1.45
N SER A 13 -56.80 -21.87 -2.20
CA SER A 13 -57.49 -22.54 -3.33
C SER A 13 -57.53 -21.65 -4.59
N ILE A 14 -56.50 -21.67 -5.44
CA ILE A 14 -56.28 -22.63 -6.56
C ILE A 14 -57.38 -22.57 -7.64
N ALA A 15 -57.00 -22.07 -8.82
CA ALA A 15 -57.59 -22.38 -10.12
C ALA A 15 -56.45 -22.34 -11.18
N MET A 16 -56.57 -23.09 -12.27
CA MET A 16 -55.46 -23.42 -13.18
C MET A 16 -55.84 -23.25 -14.66
N ILE A 17 -54.85 -22.90 -15.48
CA ILE A 17 -54.75 -23.18 -16.94
C ILE A 17 -55.84 -22.58 -17.86
N THR A 18 -55.40 -21.71 -18.78
CA THR A 18 -55.58 -21.98 -20.23
C THR A 18 -54.54 -21.23 -21.05
N SER A 19 -54.17 -21.80 -22.20
CA SER A 19 -53.06 -21.36 -23.06
C SER A 19 -53.53 -20.58 -24.28
N LEU A 20 -52.65 -19.73 -24.84
CA LEU A 20 -52.70 -19.27 -26.23
C LEU A 20 -51.27 -19.10 -26.75
N LEU A 21 -51.00 -19.72 -27.90
CA LEU A 21 -49.74 -19.57 -28.66
C LEU A 21 -50.01 -18.76 -29.93
N ALA A 22 -49.13 -17.81 -30.23
CA ALA A 22 -48.87 -17.26 -31.56
C ALA A 22 -47.37 -16.89 -31.58
N ALA A 23 -46.43 -17.51 -32.30
CA ALA A 23 -46.39 -18.26 -33.57
C ALA A 23 -46.02 -17.39 -34.80
N CYS A 24 -44.71 -17.44 -35.13
CA CYS A 24 -44.07 -17.00 -36.38
C CYS A 24 -43.99 -15.47 -36.60
N SER A 25 -43.04 -14.94 -37.39
CA SER A 25 -42.09 -15.60 -38.32
C SER A 25 -40.72 -14.91 -38.39
N SER A 26 -39.63 -15.68 -38.42
CA SER A 26 -38.30 -15.20 -38.85
C SER A 26 -38.25 -15.00 -40.38
N PRO A 27 -37.64 -13.92 -40.90
CA PRO A 27 -37.34 -13.80 -42.32
C PRO A 27 -36.27 -14.82 -42.76
N ALA A 28 -36.39 -15.34 -43.99
CA ALA A 28 -35.46 -16.33 -44.53
C ALA A 28 -34.29 -15.68 -45.28
N THR A 29 -33.11 -16.32 -45.18
CA THR A 29 -31.90 -15.95 -45.93
C THR A 29 -32.15 -15.93 -47.44
N THR A 30 -31.81 -14.83 -48.11
CA THR A 30 -31.74 -14.77 -49.58
C THR A 30 -30.40 -14.17 -49.98
N SER A 31 -29.67 -14.83 -50.87
CA SER A 31 -28.31 -14.44 -51.25
C SER A 31 -28.29 -13.37 -52.35
N THR A 32 -27.64 -12.25 -52.10
CA THR A 32 -27.14 -11.33 -53.14
C THR A 32 -25.66 -11.05 -52.93
N THR A 33 -24.90 -11.02 -54.03
CA THR A 33 -23.43 -11.06 -54.01
C THR A 33 -22.78 -9.73 -53.63
N ALA A 34 -21.89 -9.81 -52.63
CA ALA A 34 -20.65 -9.05 -52.45
C ALA A 34 -20.53 -7.63 -53.05
N ASN A 35 -20.23 -6.67 -52.18
CA ASN A 35 -19.05 -5.83 -52.39
C ASN A 35 -18.28 -5.72 -51.06
N ALA A 36 -16.97 -5.95 -51.07
CA ALA A 36 -16.21 -6.08 -49.83
C ALA A 36 -15.70 -4.73 -49.32
N ALA A 37 -15.92 -4.45 -48.04
CA ALA A 37 -15.20 -3.46 -47.25
C ALA A 37 -14.54 -4.21 -46.08
N THR A 38 -13.23 -4.07 -45.92
CA THR A 38 -12.44 -4.88 -44.98
C THR A 38 -12.60 -4.34 -43.55
N SER A 39 -13.56 -4.88 -42.80
CA SER A 39 -13.62 -4.68 -41.35
C SER A 39 -12.58 -5.57 -40.68
N THR A 40 -11.52 -4.96 -40.14
CA THR A 40 -10.59 -5.61 -39.23
C THR A 40 -11.25 -5.72 -37.86
N THR A 41 -11.92 -6.83 -37.59
CA THR A 41 -12.47 -7.12 -36.27
C THR A 41 -11.34 -7.23 -35.26
N GLY A 42 -11.18 -6.21 -34.42
CA GLY A 42 -10.37 -6.31 -33.21
C GLY A 42 -10.97 -7.38 -32.30
N THR A 43 -10.15 -8.33 -31.85
CA THR A 43 -10.55 -9.27 -30.81
C THR A 43 -10.51 -8.54 -29.46
N THR A 44 -11.67 -8.14 -28.95
CA THR A 44 -11.81 -7.68 -27.56
C THR A 44 -11.28 -8.78 -26.64
N LYS A 45 -10.10 -8.57 -26.06
CA LYS A 45 -9.46 -9.44 -25.07
C LYS A 45 -10.21 -9.23 -23.76
N THR A 46 -11.39 -9.83 -23.61
CA THR A 46 -12.08 -9.87 -22.32
C THR A 46 -11.18 -10.66 -21.36
N VAL A 47 -10.43 -9.95 -20.52
CA VAL A 47 -9.72 -10.54 -19.39
C VAL A 47 -10.80 -11.01 -18.42
N SER A 48 -11.02 -12.32 -18.39
CA SER A 48 -11.84 -12.92 -17.35
C SER A 48 -11.09 -12.83 -16.04
N VAL A 49 -11.35 -11.76 -15.27
CA VAL A 49 -10.93 -11.67 -13.86
C VAL A 49 -11.48 -12.92 -13.17
N SER A 50 -10.60 -13.87 -12.87
CA SER A 50 -11.00 -15.09 -12.19
C SER A 50 -11.33 -14.74 -10.75
N GLU A 51 -12.59 -14.96 -10.36
CA GLU A 51 -13.15 -14.69 -9.03
C GLU A 51 -12.26 -15.28 -7.93
N GLN A 52 -11.34 -14.46 -7.41
CA GLN A 52 -10.31 -14.88 -6.46
C GLN A 52 -10.96 -15.16 -5.12
N THR A 53 -11.03 -16.43 -4.74
CA THR A 53 -11.57 -16.84 -3.44
C THR A 53 -10.65 -16.32 -2.35
N SER A 54 -11.07 -15.27 -1.64
CA SER A 54 -10.24 -14.63 -0.62
C SER A 54 -9.89 -15.60 0.51
N VAL A 55 -8.60 -15.68 0.84
CA VAL A 55 -8.08 -16.53 1.92
C VAL A 55 -8.48 -15.94 3.26
N LYS A 56 -8.84 -16.78 4.22
CA LYS A 56 -9.28 -16.36 5.57
C LYS A 56 -8.43 -17.01 6.66
N TYR A 57 -8.49 -16.46 7.87
CA TYR A 57 -7.80 -17.03 9.04
C TYR A 57 -8.09 -18.53 9.20
N ALA A 58 -9.35 -18.93 9.00
CA ALA A 58 -9.82 -20.30 9.16
C ALA A 58 -9.36 -21.28 8.06
N ASP A 59 -8.80 -20.79 6.96
CA ASP A 59 -8.23 -21.62 5.89
C ASP A 59 -6.75 -21.93 6.14
N LEU A 60 -6.04 -21.03 6.83
CA LEU A 60 -4.62 -21.18 7.19
C LEU A 60 -4.44 -21.83 8.57
N VAL A 61 -5.16 -21.34 9.59
CA VAL A 61 -4.89 -21.65 10.99
C VAL A 61 -5.76 -22.79 11.50
N SER A 62 -5.11 -23.85 11.99
CA SER A 62 -5.77 -24.90 12.77
C SER A 62 -5.44 -24.77 14.26
N LEU A 63 -6.46 -24.97 15.09
CA LEU A 63 -6.39 -24.94 16.56
C LEU A 63 -6.71 -26.32 17.12
N ASP A 64 -5.94 -26.73 18.13
CA ASP A 64 -6.15 -27.99 18.84
C ASP A 64 -6.84 -27.81 20.22
N ALA A 65 -6.96 -28.92 20.96
CA ALA A 65 -7.60 -28.92 22.26
C ALA A 65 -6.75 -28.24 23.35
N ASP A 66 -5.44 -28.17 23.19
CA ASP A 66 -4.54 -27.51 24.14
C ASP A 66 -4.52 -25.99 23.91
N ASP A 67 -4.65 -25.52 22.66
CA ASP A 67 -4.74 -24.07 22.33
C ASP A 67 -5.85 -23.36 23.12
N THR A 68 -7.01 -24.00 23.17
CA THR A 68 -8.22 -23.44 23.80
C THR A 68 -8.39 -23.83 25.26
N ASN A 69 -7.47 -24.61 25.83
CA ASN A 69 -7.56 -25.07 27.21
C ASN A 69 -7.08 -24.01 28.22
N ILE A 70 -8.04 -23.28 28.78
CA ILE A 70 -7.84 -22.36 29.93
C ILE A 70 -8.02 -23.06 31.30
N SER A 71 -8.24 -24.38 31.35
CA SER A 71 -8.71 -25.07 32.56
C SER A 71 -7.59 -25.69 33.39
N TRP A 72 -7.58 -25.40 34.69
CA TRP A 72 -6.65 -25.99 35.66
C TRP A 72 -7.32 -26.20 37.03
N SER A 73 -6.60 -26.87 37.94
CA SER A 73 -7.05 -27.22 39.29
C SER A 73 -5.86 -27.27 40.25
N GLU A 74 -6.03 -26.82 41.50
CA GLU A 74 -4.99 -26.93 42.55
C GLU A 74 -4.63 -28.39 42.89
N ALA A 75 -5.50 -29.35 42.57
CA ALA A 75 -5.26 -30.78 42.84
C ALA A 75 -4.50 -31.50 41.72
N ASP A 76 -4.58 -30.96 40.49
CA ASP A 76 -4.09 -31.59 39.26
C ASP A 76 -2.92 -30.82 38.62
N SER A 77 -2.34 -29.85 39.35
CA SER A 77 -1.24 -29.00 38.90
C SER A 77 -0.11 -28.88 39.93
N THR A 78 1.09 -28.55 39.45
CA THR A 78 2.24 -28.24 40.29
C THR A 78 2.31 -26.73 40.56
N ALA A 79 2.18 -26.33 41.82
CA ALA A 79 2.27 -24.93 42.20
C ALA A 79 3.75 -24.47 42.27
N ILE A 80 4.07 -23.38 41.57
CA ILE A 80 5.36 -22.71 41.57
C ILE A 80 5.16 -21.33 42.20
N LYS A 81 5.56 -21.19 43.46
CA LYS A 81 5.47 -19.91 44.17
C LYS A 81 6.81 -19.20 44.15
N LEU A 82 6.83 -17.97 43.62
CA LEU A 82 7.99 -17.11 43.48
C LEU A 82 8.09 -16.17 44.72
N ASN A 83 9.29 -16.00 45.28
CA ASN A 83 9.54 -15.31 46.55
C ASN A 83 10.87 -14.50 46.54
N GLY A 84 10.94 -13.45 45.73
CA GLY A 84 12.14 -12.62 45.58
C GLY A 84 13.19 -13.32 44.72
N THR A 85 14.35 -13.64 45.28
CA THR A 85 15.44 -14.35 44.57
C THR A 85 15.34 -15.88 44.64
N THR A 86 14.16 -16.43 44.95
CA THR A 86 13.94 -17.89 45.11
C THR A 86 12.52 -18.32 44.77
N ALA A 87 12.36 -19.56 44.34
CA ALA A 87 11.06 -20.20 44.13
C ALA A 87 10.85 -21.44 45.02
N THR A 88 9.60 -21.74 45.33
CA THR A 88 9.16 -22.97 46.03
C THR A 88 8.22 -23.75 45.12
N VAL A 89 8.53 -25.01 44.86
CA VAL A 89 7.70 -25.93 44.06
C VAL A 89 6.92 -26.86 44.99
N THR A 90 5.63 -27.03 44.74
CA THR A 90 4.74 -28.00 45.41
C THR A 90 4.02 -28.83 44.35
N GLY A 91 4.50 -30.06 44.11
CA GLY A 91 4.02 -30.97 43.07
C GLY A 91 5.16 -31.84 42.52
N SER A 92 5.01 -32.32 41.28
CA SER A 92 6.04 -33.06 40.52
C SER A 92 6.43 -32.32 39.24
N GLY A 93 7.40 -32.86 38.49
CA GLY A 93 7.81 -32.35 37.17
C GLY A 93 8.54 -31.01 37.12
N ALA A 94 8.63 -30.27 38.23
CA ALA A 94 9.40 -29.03 38.34
C ALA A 94 10.33 -29.02 39.56
N LYS A 95 11.40 -28.23 39.48
CA LYS A 95 12.40 -28.06 40.54
C LYS A 95 12.99 -26.65 40.54
N ALA A 96 12.94 -25.98 41.69
CA ALA A 96 13.69 -24.74 41.91
C ALA A 96 15.15 -25.04 42.28
N ALA A 97 16.09 -24.30 41.69
CA ALA A 97 17.52 -24.33 42.02
C ALA A 97 18.21 -23.06 41.50
N ASN A 98 19.13 -22.50 42.28
CA ASN A 98 19.96 -21.34 41.89
C ASN A 98 19.15 -20.11 41.41
N GLY A 99 18.07 -19.76 42.12
CA GLY A 99 17.12 -18.72 41.72
C GLY A 99 16.01 -19.26 40.81
N SER A 100 16.41 -19.79 39.66
CA SER A 100 15.57 -20.31 38.58
C SER A 100 14.73 -21.55 38.93
N VAL A 101 13.76 -21.86 38.06
CA VAL A 101 12.93 -23.08 38.11
C VAL A 101 13.04 -23.85 36.81
N THR A 102 13.29 -25.16 36.88
CA THR A 102 13.28 -26.05 35.70
C THR A 102 12.08 -26.98 35.75
N ILE A 103 11.28 -26.97 34.69
CA ILE A 103 10.21 -27.92 34.36
C ILE A 103 10.80 -28.97 33.40
N SER A 104 10.65 -30.25 33.76
CA SER A 104 11.23 -31.39 33.03
C SER A 104 10.23 -32.48 32.63
N GLU A 105 8.97 -32.37 33.07
CA GLU A 105 7.88 -33.29 32.73
C GLU A 105 6.73 -32.50 32.07
N ALA A 106 5.88 -33.18 31.30
CA ALA A 106 4.67 -32.59 30.75
C ALA A 106 3.60 -32.44 31.85
N GLY A 107 2.79 -31.37 31.80
CA GLY A 107 1.77 -31.11 32.83
C GLY A 107 1.37 -29.64 32.97
N THR A 108 0.54 -29.36 33.99
CA THR A 108 0.10 -27.99 34.32
C THR A 108 0.88 -27.44 35.51
N TYR A 109 1.39 -26.21 35.38
CA TYR A 109 2.21 -25.51 36.36
C TYR A 109 1.61 -24.14 36.64
N VAL A 110 1.35 -23.82 37.92
CA VAL A 110 0.69 -22.56 38.31
C VAL A 110 1.70 -21.63 38.96
N LEU A 111 2.02 -20.53 38.28
CA LEU A 111 3.03 -19.55 38.70
C LEU A 111 2.35 -18.37 39.43
N SER A 112 2.89 -17.99 40.59
CA SER A 112 2.38 -16.86 41.37
C SER A 112 3.46 -16.24 42.27
N GLY A 113 3.36 -14.93 42.53
CA GLY A 113 4.35 -14.18 43.30
C GLY A 113 5.40 -13.51 42.42
N GLU A 114 6.56 -13.18 43.00
CA GLU A 114 7.61 -12.39 42.35
C GLU A 114 8.94 -13.15 42.33
N LEU A 115 9.56 -13.31 41.15
CA LEU A 115 10.95 -13.71 40.96
C LEU A 115 11.70 -12.49 40.41
N THR A 116 12.64 -11.93 41.19
CA THR A 116 13.33 -10.68 40.87
C THR A 116 14.63 -10.89 40.07
N ASP A 117 15.11 -12.13 40.04
CA ASP A 117 16.35 -12.54 39.40
C ASP A 117 16.31 -14.07 39.20
N GLY A 118 15.88 -14.52 38.02
CA GLY A 118 15.92 -15.92 37.61
C GLY A 118 14.87 -16.35 36.57
N GLN A 119 15.19 -17.43 35.86
CA GLN A 119 14.47 -17.95 34.70
C GLN A 119 13.46 -19.06 35.04
N ILE A 120 12.34 -19.11 34.31
CA ILE A 120 11.46 -20.28 34.21
C ILE A 120 11.86 -21.08 32.97
N VAL A 121 12.55 -22.21 33.17
CA VAL A 121 13.01 -23.10 32.11
C VAL A 121 12.00 -24.22 31.86
N VAL A 122 11.61 -24.45 30.60
CA VAL A 122 10.88 -25.66 30.17
C VAL A 122 11.80 -26.51 29.29
N ASN A 123 12.17 -27.70 29.77
CA ASN A 123 13.04 -28.65 29.07
C ASN A 123 12.53 -30.09 29.27
N VAL A 124 11.38 -30.38 28.65
CA VAL A 124 10.72 -31.69 28.69
C VAL A 124 11.31 -32.59 27.61
N ALA A 125 12.08 -33.59 28.04
CA ALA A 125 12.84 -34.47 27.13
C ALA A 125 11.95 -35.20 26.11
N ASP A 126 10.76 -35.64 26.54
CA ASP A 126 9.82 -36.46 25.75
C ASP A 126 8.88 -35.64 24.85
N LYS A 127 9.07 -34.31 24.74
CA LYS A 127 8.24 -33.39 23.92
C LYS A 127 6.71 -33.51 24.16
N GLY A 128 6.27 -33.49 25.42
CA GLY A 128 4.84 -33.31 25.75
C GLY A 128 4.43 -31.83 25.87
N THR A 129 3.12 -31.57 25.94
CA THR A 129 2.58 -30.21 26.21
C THR A 129 2.91 -29.77 27.64
N VAL A 130 3.28 -28.50 27.79
CA VAL A 130 3.46 -27.83 29.09
C VAL A 130 2.51 -26.65 29.18
N HIS A 131 1.66 -26.64 30.22
CA HIS A 131 0.64 -25.64 30.45
C HIS A 131 1.06 -24.75 31.62
N LEU A 132 1.50 -23.53 31.34
CA LEU A 132 1.95 -22.53 32.30
C LEU A 132 0.80 -21.56 32.61
N VAL A 133 0.23 -21.65 33.81
CA VAL A 133 -0.82 -20.72 34.26
C VAL A 133 -0.14 -19.56 35.00
N LEU A 134 -0.20 -18.36 34.43
CA LEU A 134 0.29 -17.14 35.06
C LEU A 134 -0.82 -16.54 35.93
N ASN A 135 -0.68 -16.70 37.25
CA ASN A 135 -1.68 -16.39 38.27
C ASN A 135 -1.14 -15.34 39.26
N GLY A 136 -0.92 -14.12 38.76
CA GLY A 136 -0.26 -13.06 39.52
C GLY A 136 1.24 -13.30 39.65
N ALA A 137 1.90 -13.61 38.53
CA ALA A 137 3.34 -13.87 38.45
C ALA A 137 4.09 -12.66 37.87
N THR A 138 5.08 -12.17 38.63
CA THR A 138 6.13 -11.27 38.13
C THR A 138 7.42 -12.07 38.03
N ILE A 139 8.06 -12.08 36.86
CA ILE A 139 9.26 -12.87 36.56
C ILE A 139 10.28 -11.95 35.88
N HIS A 140 11.43 -11.78 36.51
CA HIS A 140 12.56 -11.05 35.95
C HIS A 140 13.85 -11.85 36.07
N ASP A 141 14.62 -11.86 34.99
CA ASP A 141 15.98 -12.40 34.91
C ASP A 141 16.92 -11.28 34.41
N ASN A 142 18.13 -11.17 34.96
CA ASN A 142 19.06 -10.07 34.65
C ASN A 142 20.05 -10.40 33.51
N ASP A 143 20.24 -11.67 33.16
CA ASP A 143 21.21 -12.09 32.14
C ASP A 143 20.73 -13.17 31.16
N SER A 144 19.41 -13.46 31.14
CA SER A 144 18.76 -14.29 30.14
C SER A 144 17.26 -13.97 30.00
N ALA A 145 16.56 -14.75 29.17
CA ALA A 145 15.10 -14.71 29.06
C ALA A 145 14.43 -15.06 30.40
N ALA A 146 13.36 -14.37 30.78
CA ALA A 146 12.64 -14.66 32.01
C ALA A 146 11.78 -15.94 31.91
N ILE A 147 11.26 -16.27 30.72
CA ILE A 147 10.68 -17.59 30.41
C ILE A 147 11.40 -18.18 29.19
N TYR A 148 12.02 -19.35 29.36
CA TYR A 148 12.78 -20.04 28.30
C TYR A 148 12.29 -21.48 28.09
N ILE A 149 11.53 -21.70 27.02
CA ILE A 149 11.11 -23.03 26.57
C ILE A 149 12.20 -23.61 25.64
N GLN A 150 13.21 -24.22 26.27
CA GLN A 150 14.30 -24.93 25.59
C GLN A 150 13.81 -26.17 24.84
N LYS A 151 12.79 -26.86 25.37
CA LYS A 151 12.18 -28.03 24.77
C LYS A 151 10.80 -28.32 25.37
N ALA A 152 9.81 -28.39 24.50
CA ALA A 152 8.50 -28.99 24.76
C ALA A 152 8.04 -29.74 23.49
N GLY A 153 6.83 -30.32 23.54
CA GLY A 153 6.04 -30.52 22.32
C GLY A 153 5.36 -29.22 21.93
N LYS A 154 4.73 -28.57 22.93
CA LYS A 154 4.03 -27.29 22.85
C LYS A 154 4.06 -26.62 24.23
N ALA A 155 4.09 -25.30 24.28
CA ALA A 155 3.91 -24.51 25.49
C ALA A 155 2.62 -23.69 25.40
N VAL A 156 1.73 -23.81 26.39
CA VAL A 156 0.49 -23.02 26.49
C VAL A 156 0.60 -22.13 27.73
N ILE A 157 0.58 -20.81 27.52
CA ILE A 157 0.64 -19.78 28.57
C ILE A 157 -0.76 -19.21 28.80
N THR A 158 -1.38 -19.63 29.89
CA THR A 158 -2.74 -19.25 30.29
C THR A 158 -2.70 -18.06 31.24
N LEU A 159 -3.30 -16.95 30.84
CA LEU A 159 -3.42 -15.74 31.65
C LEU A 159 -4.64 -15.85 32.57
N GLU A 160 -4.41 -16.08 33.86
CA GLU A 160 -5.50 -16.31 34.82
C GLU A 160 -6.37 -15.07 35.01
N LYS A 161 -7.69 -15.27 35.07
CA LYS A 161 -8.70 -14.23 34.96
C LYS A 161 -8.62 -13.21 36.09
N GLY A 162 -8.48 -11.94 35.71
CA GLY A 162 -8.40 -10.83 36.66
C GLY A 162 -7.04 -10.69 37.35
N THR A 163 -6.04 -11.49 36.97
CA THR A 163 -4.65 -11.30 37.39
C THR A 163 -3.92 -10.33 36.47
N LYS A 164 -2.80 -9.80 36.96
CA LYS A 164 -1.78 -9.09 36.17
C LYS A 164 -0.48 -9.87 36.32
N ASN A 165 0.18 -10.13 35.20
CA ASN A 165 1.43 -10.86 35.14
C ASN A 165 2.47 -10.00 34.41
N THR A 166 3.74 -10.16 34.76
CA THR A 166 4.84 -9.35 34.20
C THR A 166 6.04 -10.24 33.95
N VAL A 167 6.63 -10.12 32.76
CA VAL A 167 7.81 -10.89 32.34
C VAL A 167 8.82 -9.94 31.71
N SER A 168 10.05 -9.89 32.22
CA SER A 168 11.08 -8.97 31.70
C SER A 168 12.48 -9.54 31.83
N ASP A 169 13.32 -9.34 30.84
CA ASP A 169 14.73 -9.75 30.85
C ASP A 169 15.67 -8.57 31.19
N GLY A 170 16.98 -8.84 31.17
CA GLY A 170 18.03 -7.84 31.32
C GLY A 170 18.44 -7.22 29.98
N LYS A 171 19.28 -6.16 30.02
CA LYS A 171 19.80 -5.47 28.81
C LYS A 171 20.94 -6.20 28.10
N THR A 172 21.40 -7.33 28.63
CA THR A 172 22.58 -8.06 28.15
C THR A 172 22.45 -9.53 28.52
N TYR A 173 22.49 -10.44 27.55
CA TYR A 173 22.44 -11.87 27.83
C TYR A 173 23.83 -12.47 28.05
N VAL A 174 23.92 -13.49 28.91
CA VAL A 174 25.14 -14.25 29.23
C VAL A 174 24.99 -15.68 28.74
N TYR A 175 25.48 -15.92 27.52
CA TYR A 175 25.44 -17.24 26.89
C TYR A 175 26.54 -18.19 27.40
N ALA A 176 26.34 -19.49 27.17
CA ALA A 176 27.29 -20.54 27.54
C ALA A 176 28.60 -20.50 26.73
N ASP A 177 28.54 -20.03 25.48
CA ASP A 177 29.66 -19.77 24.60
C ASP A 177 29.34 -18.65 23.61
N ALA A 178 30.37 -18.14 22.91
CA ALA A 178 30.26 -17.03 21.94
C ALA A 178 29.74 -17.46 20.56
N THR A 179 29.19 -18.68 20.43
CA THR A 179 28.50 -19.19 19.24
C THR A 179 27.02 -19.48 19.51
N THR A 180 26.55 -19.20 20.72
CA THR A 180 25.15 -19.28 21.13
C THR A 180 24.52 -17.90 21.04
N ASP A 181 23.39 -17.83 20.35
CA ASP A 181 22.58 -16.63 20.03
C ASP A 181 21.16 -16.70 20.60
N GLU A 182 20.79 -17.83 21.24
CA GLU A 182 19.45 -18.08 21.78
C GLU A 182 19.47 -18.41 23.28
N PRO A 183 18.55 -17.88 24.09
CA PRO A 183 17.32 -17.14 23.69
C PRO A 183 17.60 -15.69 23.28
N ASP A 184 16.69 -15.06 22.52
CA ASP A 184 16.77 -13.65 22.10
C ASP A 184 15.70 -12.72 22.73
N ALA A 185 14.80 -13.27 23.53
CA ALA A 185 13.55 -12.61 23.95
C ALA A 185 13.15 -12.86 25.40
N ALA A 186 12.46 -11.91 26.03
CA ALA A 186 11.99 -12.02 27.42
C ALA A 186 11.06 -13.22 27.66
N ILE A 187 10.25 -13.60 26.65
CA ILE A 187 9.63 -14.93 26.53
C ILE A 187 10.15 -15.58 25.24
N PHE A 188 10.87 -16.71 25.36
CA PHE A 188 11.48 -17.38 24.22
C PHE A 188 11.13 -18.88 24.16
N SER A 189 10.79 -19.40 22.97
CA SER A 189 10.44 -20.80 22.75
C SER A 189 11.09 -21.45 21.53
N LYS A 190 11.62 -22.67 21.71
CA LYS A 190 12.07 -23.62 20.65
C LYS A 190 11.02 -24.73 20.37
N ALA A 191 9.75 -24.35 20.46
CA ALA A 191 8.57 -25.19 20.28
C ALA A 191 7.33 -24.28 20.12
N ASP A 192 6.25 -24.80 19.53
CA ASP A 192 4.94 -24.13 19.44
C ASP A 192 4.55 -23.41 20.74
N LEU A 193 4.19 -22.13 20.63
CA LEU A 193 3.86 -21.27 21.76
C LEU A 193 2.45 -20.68 21.61
N THR A 194 1.54 -21.03 22.52
CA THR A 194 0.17 -20.49 22.54
C THR A 194 -0.08 -19.63 23.78
N PHE A 195 -0.70 -18.46 23.61
CA PHE A 195 -1.26 -17.65 24.69
C PHE A 195 -2.80 -17.72 24.68
N ASN A 196 -3.40 -17.89 25.85
CA ASN A 196 -4.86 -17.85 26.01
C ASN A 196 -5.27 -17.26 27.38
N GLY A 197 -6.57 -17.08 27.60
CA GLY A 197 -7.13 -16.70 28.90
C GLY A 197 -7.65 -15.26 28.97
N ALA A 198 -7.82 -14.76 30.20
CA ALA A 198 -8.51 -13.50 30.49
C ALA A 198 -7.82 -12.64 31.57
N GLY A 199 -6.54 -12.92 31.83
CA GLY A 199 -5.64 -12.08 32.61
C GLY A 199 -4.95 -11.02 31.74
N GLN A 200 -4.14 -10.19 32.40
CA GLN A 200 -3.18 -9.31 31.74
C GLN A 200 -1.77 -9.90 31.79
N LEU A 201 -1.00 -9.67 30.72
CA LEU A 201 0.42 -9.90 30.63
C LEU A 201 1.10 -8.61 30.17
N THR A 202 2.16 -8.19 30.86
CA THR A 202 3.10 -7.17 30.40
C THR A 202 4.45 -7.84 30.14
N VAL A 203 4.99 -7.71 28.94
CA VAL A 203 6.31 -8.21 28.56
C VAL A 203 7.25 -7.03 28.31
N THR A 204 8.50 -7.14 28.72
CA THR A 204 9.53 -6.14 28.44
C THR A 204 10.82 -6.83 28.02
N GLY A 205 11.04 -6.90 26.70
CA GLY A 205 12.32 -7.21 26.08
C GLY A 205 13.23 -5.99 26.16
N ASN A 206 14.23 -6.07 27.01
CA ASN A 206 15.29 -5.08 27.20
C ASN A 206 16.56 -5.44 26.43
N TYR A 207 16.69 -6.69 25.97
CA TYR A 207 17.82 -7.20 25.20
C TYR A 207 17.58 -7.11 23.69
N ASN A 208 16.58 -7.83 23.17
CA ASN A 208 16.10 -7.75 21.79
C ASN A 208 14.56 -7.84 21.80
N GLU A 209 13.98 -9.03 21.70
CA GLU A 209 12.54 -9.18 21.42
C GLU A 209 11.67 -9.21 22.69
N GLY A 210 10.40 -8.88 22.51
CA GLY A 210 9.37 -9.15 23.51
C GLY A 210 9.09 -10.65 23.66
N ILE A 211 8.55 -11.26 22.60
CA ILE A 211 8.09 -12.66 22.58
C ILE A 211 8.55 -13.36 21.30
N THR A 212 9.35 -14.43 21.42
CA THR A 212 9.81 -15.25 20.29
C THR A 212 9.31 -16.69 20.37
N SER A 213 8.82 -17.21 19.24
CA SER A 213 8.76 -18.64 18.94
C SER A 213 9.61 -18.96 17.71
N LYS A 214 10.41 -20.04 17.77
CA LYS A 214 11.15 -20.56 16.62
C LYS A 214 10.34 -21.55 15.75
N ASP A 215 9.12 -21.87 16.18
CA ASP A 215 8.10 -22.63 15.45
C ASP A 215 6.80 -21.79 15.38
N ASP A 216 5.61 -22.37 15.59
CA ASP A 216 4.31 -21.66 15.65
C ASP A 216 4.24 -20.66 16.82
N LEU A 217 3.57 -19.50 16.62
CA LEU A 217 3.10 -18.62 17.70
C LEU A 217 1.60 -18.34 17.55
N LYS A 218 0.80 -18.65 18.59
CA LYS A 218 -0.66 -18.51 18.61
C LYS A 218 -1.12 -17.60 19.76
N ILE A 219 -2.04 -16.67 19.50
CA ILE A 219 -2.71 -15.85 20.53
C ILE A 219 -4.22 -16.02 20.39
N ILE A 220 -4.80 -16.80 21.29
CA ILE A 220 -6.22 -17.18 21.28
C ILE A 220 -7.07 -16.14 22.01
N SER A 221 -6.54 -15.60 23.11
CA SER A 221 -7.20 -14.62 23.97
C SER A 221 -6.22 -14.04 25.00
N GLY A 222 -6.47 -12.81 25.44
CA GLY A 222 -5.72 -12.17 26.52
C GLY A 222 -5.74 -10.64 26.42
N SER A 223 -5.15 -9.99 27.42
CA SER A 223 -4.69 -8.61 27.31
C SER A 223 -3.16 -8.64 27.43
N ILE A 224 -2.46 -8.35 26.34
CA ILE A 224 -1.00 -8.49 26.23
C ILE A 224 -0.43 -7.14 25.85
N SER A 225 0.48 -6.62 26.68
CA SER A 225 1.24 -5.41 26.41
C SER A 225 2.71 -5.80 26.29
N VAL A 226 3.36 -5.41 25.21
CA VAL A 226 4.76 -5.74 24.92
C VAL A 226 5.55 -4.45 24.73
N LYS A 227 6.73 -4.38 25.35
CA LYS A 227 7.78 -3.45 24.96
C LYS A 227 9.02 -4.24 24.55
N ALA A 228 9.64 -3.89 23.44
CA ALA A 228 10.83 -4.56 22.89
C ALA A 228 11.94 -3.55 22.56
N ALA A 229 13.18 -4.04 22.48
CA ALA A 229 14.34 -3.31 22.00
C ALA A 229 14.66 -3.63 20.52
N ASP A 230 13.97 -4.63 19.97
CA ASP A 230 13.88 -4.94 18.54
C ASP A 230 12.41 -5.33 18.25
N ASP A 231 12.09 -6.56 17.85
CA ASP A 231 10.74 -6.98 17.46
C ASP A 231 9.79 -7.23 18.66
N GLY A 232 8.52 -6.86 18.52
CA GLY A 232 7.49 -7.07 19.54
C GLY A 232 7.11 -8.55 19.74
N ILE A 233 6.49 -9.14 18.72
CA ILE A 233 6.02 -10.54 18.73
C ILE A 233 6.48 -11.27 17.46
N LYS A 234 7.46 -12.16 17.60
CA LYS A 234 8.16 -12.86 16.51
C LYS A 234 7.83 -14.36 16.52
N GLY A 235 7.02 -14.82 15.57
CA GLY A 235 6.67 -16.24 15.40
C GLY A 235 7.23 -16.77 14.09
N LYS A 236 8.34 -17.52 14.14
CA LYS A 236 9.14 -17.84 12.95
C LYS A 236 8.32 -18.54 11.86
N ASP A 237 7.57 -19.59 12.21
CA ASP A 237 6.83 -20.36 11.21
C ASP A 237 5.42 -19.79 10.94
N MET A 238 4.79 -19.13 11.92
CA MET A 238 3.67 -18.21 11.74
C MET A 238 3.39 -17.38 13.00
N VAL A 239 2.64 -16.29 12.86
CA VAL A 239 1.90 -15.67 13.98
C VAL A 239 0.40 -15.71 13.70
N ALA A 240 -0.36 -16.42 14.53
CA ALA A 240 -1.81 -16.55 14.40
C ALA A 240 -2.57 -15.97 15.60
N ILE A 241 -3.46 -15.00 15.36
CA ILE A 241 -4.18 -14.26 16.41
C ILE A 241 -5.69 -14.42 16.22
N GLN A 242 -6.36 -15.12 17.15
CA GLN A 242 -7.82 -15.31 17.09
C GLN A 242 -8.59 -14.14 17.72
N ALA A 243 -8.11 -13.65 18.86
CA ALA A 243 -8.68 -12.52 19.60
C ALA A 243 -7.70 -12.03 20.67
N GLY A 244 -7.87 -10.77 21.08
CA GLY A 244 -7.17 -10.20 22.23
C GLY A 244 -7.27 -8.68 22.28
N THR A 245 -6.63 -8.08 23.29
CA THR A 245 -6.23 -6.67 23.29
C THR A 245 -4.71 -6.63 23.38
N ILE A 246 -4.06 -6.19 22.32
CA ILE A 246 -2.62 -6.30 22.12
C ILE A 246 -2.06 -4.88 21.93
N THR A 247 -1.11 -4.49 22.77
CA THR A 247 -0.43 -3.17 22.70
C THR A 247 1.07 -3.41 22.57
N ILE A 248 1.74 -2.78 21.60
CA ILE A 248 3.15 -3.03 21.30
C ILE A 248 3.90 -1.70 21.17
N GLU A 249 5.04 -1.59 21.86
CA GLU A 249 6.07 -0.58 21.64
C GLU A 249 7.39 -1.28 21.25
N ALA A 250 7.72 -1.30 19.96
CA ALA A 250 8.90 -1.96 19.40
C ALA A 250 9.88 -0.93 18.80
N GLU A 251 11.18 -1.20 18.88
CA GLU A 251 12.19 -0.44 18.11
C GLU A 251 12.43 -1.09 16.72
N GLY A 252 12.18 -2.40 16.60
CA GLY A 252 12.03 -3.14 15.34
C GLY A 252 10.56 -3.23 14.89
N ASP A 253 10.11 -4.41 14.44
CA ASP A 253 8.75 -4.63 13.94
C ASP A 253 7.73 -4.90 15.07
N GLY A 254 6.46 -4.57 14.84
CA GLY A 254 5.39 -4.83 15.82
C GLY A 254 5.07 -6.31 15.98
N ILE A 255 4.65 -6.95 14.89
CA ILE A 255 4.31 -8.39 14.83
C ILE A 255 4.97 -8.99 13.57
N LYS A 256 5.64 -10.14 13.70
CA LYS A 256 6.56 -10.63 12.67
C LYS A 256 6.52 -12.15 12.49
N SER A 257 6.59 -12.61 11.24
CA SER A 257 6.88 -14.01 10.89
C SER A 257 7.95 -14.09 9.81
N THR A 258 8.86 -15.06 9.89
CA THR A 258 10.22 -14.96 9.30
C THR A 258 10.75 -16.26 8.66
N ASN A 259 9.87 -17.18 8.25
CA ASN A 259 10.28 -18.38 7.52
C ASN A 259 10.19 -18.18 6.00
N ASP A 260 11.31 -17.81 5.42
CA ASP A 260 11.60 -17.65 3.98
C ASP A 260 11.77 -19.00 3.25
N THR A 261 12.20 -20.05 3.97
CA THR A 261 12.57 -21.35 3.38
C THR A 261 11.40 -22.29 3.05
N ASP A 262 10.23 -22.08 3.64
CA ASP A 262 9.05 -22.93 3.48
C ASP A 262 7.84 -22.06 3.16
N THR A 263 7.41 -22.05 1.90
CA THR A 263 6.31 -21.19 1.42
C THR A 263 4.92 -21.57 1.95
N THR A 264 4.82 -22.59 2.80
CA THR A 264 3.61 -22.90 3.58
C THR A 264 3.63 -22.27 4.99
N LYS A 265 4.66 -21.46 5.28
CA LYS A 265 5.00 -20.84 6.57
C LYS A 265 5.40 -19.37 6.35
N GLY A 266 5.82 -18.68 7.41
CA GLY A 266 6.22 -17.27 7.36
C GLY A 266 5.04 -16.30 7.30
N TYR A 267 3.82 -16.78 7.57
CA TYR A 267 2.59 -15.99 7.43
C TYR A 267 2.11 -15.38 8.75
N VAL A 268 1.34 -14.29 8.64
CA VAL A 268 0.60 -13.70 9.77
C VAL A 268 -0.90 -13.78 9.48
N ALA A 269 -1.66 -14.39 10.39
CA ALA A 269 -3.09 -14.61 10.22
C ALA A 269 -3.88 -14.11 11.44
N ILE A 270 -4.83 -13.19 11.23
CA ILE A 270 -5.59 -12.53 12.30
C ILE A 270 -7.09 -12.68 12.05
N ALA A 271 -7.80 -13.35 12.96
CA ALA A 271 -9.26 -13.45 12.92
C ALA A 271 -9.95 -12.19 13.49
N GLY A 272 -9.26 -11.49 14.39
CA GLY A 272 -9.75 -10.30 15.06
C GLY A 272 -9.00 -9.97 16.34
N GLY A 273 -9.36 -8.84 16.96
CA GLY A 273 -8.75 -8.32 18.18
C GLY A 273 -8.83 -6.80 18.23
N THR A 274 -8.12 -6.22 19.19
CA THR A 274 -7.81 -4.79 19.23
C THR A 274 -6.31 -4.62 19.36
N PHE A 275 -5.71 -3.84 18.45
CA PHE A 275 -4.28 -3.68 18.28
C PHE A 275 -3.91 -2.20 18.41
N ASP A 276 -2.86 -1.91 19.17
CA ASP A 276 -2.30 -0.58 19.36
C ASP A 276 -0.77 -0.69 19.26
N ILE A 277 -0.24 -0.45 18.06
CA ILE A 277 1.14 -0.80 17.67
C ILE A 277 1.91 0.49 17.35
N GLN A 278 3.03 0.67 18.04
CA GLN A 278 4.07 1.63 17.71
C GLN A 278 5.36 0.85 17.42
N SER A 279 5.85 0.92 16.18
CA SER A 279 7.08 0.24 15.73
C SER A 279 8.06 1.24 15.13
N GLY A 280 9.36 0.97 15.25
CA GLY A 280 10.39 1.68 14.50
C GLY A 280 10.38 1.27 13.03
N ASN A 281 10.19 -0.03 12.79
CA ASN A 281 10.05 -0.62 11.45
C ASN A 281 8.58 -0.99 11.18
N ASP A 282 8.31 -2.15 10.57
CA ASP A 282 7.00 -2.55 10.05
C ASP A 282 6.00 -2.85 11.18
N GLY A 283 4.73 -2.49 10.99
CA GLY A 283 3.68 -2.66 12.00
C GLY A 283 3.30 -4.14 12.17
N ILE A 284 3.03 -4.81 11.06
CA ILE A 284 2.84 -6.25 10.95
C ILE A 284 3.54 -6.74 9.67
N GLN A 285 4.59 -7.57 9.81
CA GLN A 285 5.35 -8.15 8.70
C GLN A 285 5.12 -9.67 8.61
N ALA A 286 4.70 -10.13 7.44
CA ALA A 286 4.76 -11.52 7.03
C ALA A 286 5.84 -11.72 5.96
N GLU A 287 6.65 -12.76 6.11
CA GLU A 287 7.61 -13.21 5.08
C GLU A 287 6.89 -13.79 3.86
N THR A 288 5.71 -14.38 4.08
CA THR A 288 4.80 -14.79 3.01
C THR A 288 3.50 -14.00 3.09
N ALA A 289 2.38 -14.63 3.43
CA ALA A 289 1.06 -14.03 3.35
C ALA A 289 0.65 -13.31 4.65
N LEU A 290 -0.07 -12.19 4.52
CA LEU A 290 -0.74 -11.51 5.63
C LEU A 290 -2.25 -11.57 5.43
N VAL A 291 -2.99 -12.15 6.37
CA VAL A 291 -4.45 -12.28 6.29
C VAL A 291 -5.11 -11.69 7.54
N ALA A 292 -5.98 -10.69 7.35
CA ALA A 292 -6.75 -10.06 8.42
C ALA A 292 -8.26 -10.15 8.13
N ASP A 293 -8.97 -10.99 8.88
CA ASP A 293 -10.43 -11.16 8.74
C ASP A 293 -11.25 -10.07 9.43
N GLY A 294 -10.62 -9.30 10.32
CA GLY A 294 -11.27 -8.28 11.11
C GLY A 294 -10.40 -7.78 12.26
N GLY A 295 -11.01 -6.99 13.15
CA GLY A 295 -10.36 -6.37 14.30
C GLY A 295 -10.42 -4.85 14.28
N THR A 296 -9.72 -4.22 15.21
CA THR A 296 -9.52 -2.77 15.27
C THR A 296 -8.04 -2.49 15.49
N TYR A 297 -7.43 -1.72 14.59
CA TYR A 297 -5.99 -1.50 14.53
C TYR A 297 -5.70 -0.01 14.61
N ASN A 298 -4.85 0.39 15.56
CA ASN A 298 -4.17 1.67 15.59
C ASN A 298 -2.67 1.36 15.37
N ILE A 299 -2.08 1.83 14.28
CA ILE A 299 -0.71 1.50 13.90
C ILE A 299 0.05 2.79 13.57
N VAL A 300 1.22 2.97 14.19
CA VAL A 300 2.17 4.04 13.87
C VAL A 300 3.55 3.41 13.63
N THR A 301 4.11 3.62 12.44
CA THR A 301 5.38 3.02 12.01
C THR A 301 6.41 4.09 11.63
N GLY A 302 7.68 3.91 11.97
CA GLY A 302 8.73 4.93 11.75
C GLY A 302 8.48 6.25 12.47
N GLY A 303 7.58 6.26 13.46
CA GLY A 303 7.09 7.47 14.12
C GLY A 303 6.03 8.26 13.34
N GLY A 304 5.53 7.73 12.23
CA GLY A 304 4.45 8.31 11.42
C GLY A 304 4.91 9.01 10.13
N SER A 305 3.97 9.24 9.24
CA SER A 305 4.12 9.84 7.91
C SER A 305 4.74 11.24 7.91
N ALA A 306 4.76 11.91 9.06
CA ALA A 306 5.44 13.19 9.26
C ALA A 306 6.99 13.09 9.23
N ASN A 307 7.54 11.87 9.31
CA ASN A 307 8.99 11.60 9.31
C ASN A 307 9.50 11.07 7.96
N ALA A 308 8.60 10.89 6.98
CA ALA A 308 8.92 10.38 5.66
C ALA A 308 10.02 11.21 4.97
N PRO A 309 10.93 10.57 4.20
CA PRO A 309 11.91 11.29 3.42
C PRO A 309 11.19 12.19 2.40
N ALA A 310 11.69 13.40 2.20
CA ALA A 310 11.14 14.30 1.18
C ALA A 310 11.37 13.70 -0.22
N LYS A 311 10.31 13.16 -0.81
CA LYS A 311 10.25 12.76 -2.22
C LYS A 311 10.55 13.98 -3.10
N VAL A 312 11.26 13.77 -4.21
CA VAL A 312 11.72 14.83 -5.11
C VAL A 312 11.27 14.46 -6.52
N GLU A 313 10.42 15.28 -7.13
CA GLU A 313 10.10 15.18 -8.55
C GLU A 313 11.39 15.25 -9.39
N GLU A 314 11.78 14.13 -10.01
CA GLU A 314 12.63 14.15 -11.21
C GLU A 314 11.80 14.69 -12.37
N GLY A 315 11.59 16.01 -12.40
CA GLY A 315 10.69 16.67 -13.35
C GLY A 315 11.02 16.40 -14.83
N PRO A 316 10.09 16.67 -15.77
CA PRO A 316 9.74 15.81 -16.94
C PRO A 316 10.78 15.50 -18.05
N PHE A 317 12.07 15.40 -17.74
CA PHE A 317 13.18 15.11 -18.66
C PHE A 317 14.21 14.18 -18.03
N GLY A 318 13.75 13.04 -17.50
CA GLY A 318 14.61 12.00 -16.93
C GLY A 318 15.70 11.50 -17.88
N GLY A 319 16.97 11.58 -17.43
CA GLY A 319 18.10 10.83 -17.97
C GLY A 319 18.66 11.23 -19.35
N GLY A 320 19.74 12.05 -19.38
CA GLY A 320 20.47 12.23 -20.65
C GLY A 320 21.66 13.20 -20.74
N GLY A 321 22.16 13.79 -19.64
CA GLY A 321 23.05 14.96 -19.74
C GLY A 321 24.15 15.11 -18.69
N GLY A 322 25.21 14.29 -18.77
CA GLY A 322 26.48 14.68 -18.15
C GLY A 322 27.11 15.91 -18.85
N TRP A 323 28.05 16.57 -18.17
CA TRP A 323 28.85 17.78 -18.54
C TRP A 323 28.41 19.11 -17.90
N GLY A 324 29.22 19.59 -16.94
CA GLY A 324 29.29 21.02 -16.57
C GLY A 324 29.02 21.32 -15.09
N GLY A 325 30.05 21.23 -14.25
CA GLY A 325 29.91 21.59 -12.83
C GLY A 325 29.74 23.10 -12.61
N GLY A 326 28.74 23.47 -11.81
CA GLY A 326 28.51 24.83 -11.32
C GLY A 326 27.85 24.79 -9.94
N THR A 327 28.30 25.65 -9.02
CA THR A 327 27.71 25.78 -7.67
C THR A 327 26.35 26.47 -7.73
N PRO A 328 25.37 26.08 -6.90
CA PRO A 328 24.04 26.70 -6.90
C PRO A 328 24.11 28.18 -6.48
N PRO A 329 23.32 29.07 -7.10
CA PRO A 329 23.29 30.49 -6.75
C PRO A 329 22.42 30.76 -5.52
N THR A 330 22.99 31.38 -4.50
CA THR A 330 22.25 31.91 -3.34
C THR A 330 21.77 33.34 -3.60
N ASP A 331 20.59 33.52 -4.20
CA ASP A 331 19.96 34.84 -4.33
C ASP A 331 18.42 34.76 -4.32
N MET A 332 17.82 34.91 -3.14
CA MET A 332 16.36 35.09 -2.97
C MET A 332 16.08 36.59 -2.96
N GLY A 333 15.76 37.14 -4.14
CA GLY A 333 15.59 38.58 -4.35
C GLY A 333 14.45 39.20 -3.53
N THR A 334 14.72 40.36 -2.95
CA THR A 334 13.72 41.15 -2.18
C THR A 334 12.85 42.06 -3.07
N PRO A 335 11.61 42.39 -2.65
CA PRO A 335 10.72 43.30 -3.38
C PRO A 335 11.11 44.79 -3.22
N PRO A 336 10.70 45.68 -4.14
CA PRO A 336 11.27 47.03 -4.26
C PRO A 336 10.61 48.17 -3.44
N ASP A 337 11.48 49.00 -2.85
CA ASP A 337 11.43 50.45 -2.58
C ASP A 337 10.21 51.16 -1.93
N GLY A 338 10.45 51.89 -0.83
CA GLY A 338 9.49 52.82 -0.21
C GLY A 338 9.92 53.48 1.13
N GLU A 339 10.92 54.37 1.10
CA GLU A 339 11.53 55.09 2.26
C GLU A 339 10.61 56.04 3.08
N PRO A 340 11.04 56.53 4.28
CA PRO A 340 12.06 56.03 5.22
C PRO A 340 11.41 55.81 6.64
N PRO A 341 11.61 56.54 7.78
CA PRO A 341 12.49 57.66 8.19
C PRO A 341 13.64 57.24 9.16
N ALA A 342 14.21 58.21 9.90
CA ALA A 342 15.42 58.11 10.73
C ALA A 342 15.22 58.23 12.26
N ASP A 343 16.09 57.59 13.04
CA ASP A 343 16.93 58.28 14.07
C ASP A 343 18.25 57.49 14.34
N MET A 344 19.20 58.05 15.11
CA MET A 344 20.60 57.59 15.31
C MET A 344 20.84 56.94 16.70
N PRO A 345 22.07 56.56 17.17
CA PRO A 345 23.39 56.35 16.53
C PRO A 345 24.09 55.00 16.94
N GLU A 346 25.41 54.90 16.79
CA GLU A 346 26.28 53.69 16.93
C GLU A 346 27.10 53.62 18.27
N MET A 347 27.82 52.50 18.50
CA MET A 347 28.96 52.28 19.44
C MET A 347 28.68 52.08 20.97
N PRO A 348 29.56 51.43 21.78
CA PRO A 348 30.66 50.47 21.51
C PRO A 348 30.69 49.22 22.46
N THR A 349 31.83 48.51 22.53
CA THR A 349 32.08 47.27 23.33
C THR A 349 32.78 47.48 24.70
N ASN A 350 32.75 46.45 25.59
CA ASN A 350 33.90 45.79 26.28
C ASN A 350 33.67 45.36 27.78
N SER A 351 34.37 44.27 28.19
CA SER A 351 34.77 43.72 29.52
C SER A 351 34.20 44.23 30.88
N GLY A 352 34.09 43.44 31.96
CA GLY A 352 34.43 42.01 32.19
C GLY A 352 35.02 41.70 33.60
N THR A 353 35.31 40.42 33.89
CA THR A 353 36.05 39.86 35.09
C THR A 353 35.29 39.91 36.45
N ASN A 354 35.64 39.16 37.52
CA ASN A 354 36.74 38.22 37.89
C ASN A 354 36.22 37.28 39.05
N ALA A 355 36.84 36.26 39.67
CA ALA A 355 38.14 35.54 39.68
C ALA A 355 37.90 34.15 40.38
N GLY A 356 38.81 33.17 40.55
CA GLY A 356 40.21 32.95 40.10
C GLY A 356 40.98 31.92 40.97
N ALA A 357 42.21 31.54 40.54
CA ALA A 357 43.27 30.77 41.26
C ALA A 357 42.99 29.27 41.61
N ASN A 358 43.94 28.31 41.69
CA ASN A 358 45.41 28.19 41.51
C ASN A 358 45.80 26.67 41.53
N THR A 359 46.98 26.08 41.18
CA THR A 359 48.19 26.38 40.37
C THR A 359 49.11 25.11 40.31
N ASN A 360 50.00 24.99 39.30
CA ASN A 360 51.13 24.02 39.15
C ASN A 360 50.75 22.55 38.86
N GLY A 361 51.62 21.68 38.32
CA GLY A 361 53.04 21.79 37.89
C GLY A 361 53.51 20.51 37.16
N ALA A 362 54.71 20.49 36.55
CA ALA A 362 55.06 19.53 35.48
C ALA A 362 56.11 18.43 35.80
N ALA A 363 56.18 17.46 34.86
CA ALA A 363 57.30 16.58 34.46
C ALA A 363 57.58 15.24 35.18
N ALA A 364 57.59 14.15 34.40
CA ALA A 364 58.63 13.09 34.36
C ALA A 364 58.42 12.16 33.13
N SER A 365 59.45 11.41 32.71
CA SER A 365 59.43 10.47 31.56
C SER A 365 60.11 9.14 31.92
N ASN A 366 59.62 8.00 31.41
CA ASN A 366 60.40 7.04 30.59
C ASN A 366 59.74 5.67 30.34
N SER A 367 60.02 5.10 29.16
CA SER A 367 60.21 3.66 28.84
C SER A 367 59.03 2.69 29.11
N ALA A 368 58.24 2.27 28.10
CA ALA A 368 58.51 1.19 27.12
C ALA A 368 58.40 -0.25 27.73
N ASN A 369 58.06 -1.33 27.02
CA ASN A 369 57.90 -1.61 25.58
C ASN A 369 56.91 -2.79 25.37
N THR A 370 56.20 -2.89 24.24
CA THR A 370 56.15 -4.08 23.33
C THR A 370 55.21 -3.84 22.14
N THR A 371 55.83 -3.46 21.02
CA THR A 371 55.66 -4.04 19.68
C THR A 371 54.34 -4.74 19.28
N THR A 372 53.65 -4.16 18.30
CA THR A 372 52.92 -4.88 17.24
C THR A 372 53.43 -4.40 15.88
N THR A 373 53.78 -5.32 14.97
CA THR A 373 54.31 -5.01 13.63
C THR A 373 53.30 -5.32 12.54
N THR A 374 53.17 -4.40 11.58
CA THR A 374 52.32 -4.48 10.39
C THR A 374 52.90 -5.36 9.28
N THR A 375 52.06 -6.13 8.57
CA THR A 375 52.20 -6.43 7.13
C THR A 375 50.84 -6.82 6.55
N ASP A 376 50.08 -5.81 6.12
CA ASP A 376 49.62 -5.58 4.73
C ASP A 376 49.22 -6.75 3.78
N ASN A 377 48.17 -6.44 3.00
CA ASN A 377 47.88 -6.87 1.63
C ASN A 377 47.37 -8.31 1.38
N ASN A 378 46.04 -8.42 1.27
CA ASN A 378 45.47 -8.40 -0.09
C ASN A 378 44.29 -7.41 -0.13
N ALA A 379 44.05 -6.78 -1.27
CA ALA A 379 42.94 -5.85 -1.46
C ALA A 379 42.13 -6.27 -2.69
N ASP A 380 40.83 -6.43 -2.50
CA ASP A 380 39.87 -6.06 -3.53
C ASP A 380 39.03 -4.93 -2.95
N ALA A 381 38.85 -3.87 -3.72
CA ALA A 381 38.38 -2.58 -3.22
C ALA A 381 37.19 -2.12 -4.04
N ASP A 382 36.11 -2.87 -3.95
CA ASP A 382 34.82 -2.42 -4.44
C ASP A 382 34.31 -1.29 -3.53
N THR A 383 34.41 -0.05 -4.01
CA THR A 383 33.70 1.09 -3.42
C THR A 383 32.25 1.04 -3.85
N ALA A 384 31.55 0.00 -3.42
CA ALA A 384 30.10 0.00 -3.38
C ALA A 384 29.68 1.19 -2.50
N THR A 385 29.06 2.19 -3.11
CA THR A 385 28.27 3.15 -2.35
C THR A 385 27.10 2.35 -1.79
N THR A 386 27.18 1.97 -0.51
CA THR A 386 26.00 1.48 0.20
C THR A 386 24.97 2.60 0.20
N ALA A 387 24.02 2.51 -0.73
CA ALA A 387 22.68 2.98 -0.44
C ALA A 387 22.30 2.33 0.89
N THR A 388 21.92 3.15 1.86
CA THR A 388 21.23 2.61 3.02
C THR A 388 19.86 2.23 2.50
N GLU A 389 19.60 0.94 2.29
CA GLU A 389 18.24 0.44 2.09
C GLU A 389 17.37 1.06 3.17
N SER A 390 16.28 1.71 2.78
CA SER A 390 15.43 2.41 3.74
C SER A 390 14.91 1.40 4.77
N THR A 391 14.91 1.80 6.04
CA THR A 391 14.27 1.02 7.10
C THR A 391 12.79 0.91 6.76
N SER A 392 12.38 -0.28 6.32
CA SER A 392 10.99 -0.61 6.03
C SER A 392 10.13 -0.24 7.23
N ALA A 393 9.12 0.59 7.01
CA ALA A 393 8.23 1.07 8.06
C ALA A 393 6.78 1.00 7.59
N LYS A 394 6.42 -0.10 6.90
CA LYS A 394 5.09 -0.31 6.34
C LYS A 394 4.13 -0.78 7.43
N ALA A 395 2.89 -0.28 7.47
CA ALA A 395 1.99 -0.62 8.57
C ALA A 395 1.46 -2.07 8.50
N LEU A 396 1.11 -2.54 7.29
CA LEU A 396 0.83 -3.95 7.00
C LEU A 396 1.64 -4.38 5.77
N LYS A 397 2.44 -5.45 5.91
CA LYS A 397 3.38 -5.91 4.88
C LYS A 397 3.36 -7.42 4.69
N ALA A 398 3.37 -7.88 3.45
CA ALA A 398 3.46 -9.28 3.06
C ALA A 398 4.51 -9.50 1.95
N GLY A 399 5.42 -10.46 2.13
CA GLY A 399 6.34 -10.90 1.07
C GLY A 399 5.66 -11.70 -0.06
N THR A 400 4.40 -12.11 0.11
CA THR A 400 3.52 -12.58 -0.98
C THR A 400 2.17 -11.86 -0.97
N ASP A 401 1.07 -12.51 -0.59
CA ASP A 401 -0.28 -11.93 -0.71
C ASP A 401 -0.74 -11.27 0.60
N LEU A 402 -1.23 -10.04 0.52
CA LEU A 402 -1.90 -9.33 1.61
C LEU A 402 -3.41 -9.33 1.38
N THR A 403 -4.17 -9.94 2.29
CA THR A 403 -5.64 -10.03 2.22
C THR A 403 -6.29 -9.44 3.45
N VAL A 404 -7.14 -8.42 3.27
CA VAL A 404 -8.06 -7.92 4.28
C VAL A 404 -9.48 -8.37 3.93
N ASN A 405 -10.15 -9.10 4.82
CA ASN A 405 -11.57 -9.45 4.69
C ASN A 405 -12.50 -8.58 5.55
N GLY A 406 -11.96 -7.63 6.32
CA GLY A 406 -12.72 -6.73 7.18
C GLY A 406 -11.86 -6.03 8.24
N GLY A 407 -12.51 -5.22 9.09
CA GLY A 407 -11.89 -4.57 10.25
C GLY A 407 -11.96 -3.05 10.21
N THR A 408 -11.30 -2.40 11.17
CA THR A 408 -11.15 -0.94 11.23
C THR A 408 -9.68 -0.59 11.48
N TYR A 409 -9.11 0.28 10.64
CA TYR A 409 -7.69 0.59 10.61
C TYR A 409 -7.50 2.11 10.69
N THR A 410 -6.77 2.56 11.69
CA THR A 410 -6.20 3.92 11.77
C THR A 410 -4.69 3.76 11.64
N ILE A 411 -4.11 4.34 10.59
CA ILE A 411 -2.71 4.16 10.25
C ILE A 411 -2.06 5.53 10.02
N ASP A 412 -0.89 5.75 10.64
CA ASP A 412 0.04 6.82 10.32
C ASP A 412 1.42 6.21 10.09
N SER A 413 1.85 6.06 8.84
CA SER A 413 3.04 5.27 8.46
C SER A 413 4.12 6.13 7.80
N MET A 414 5.40 5.96 8.20
CA MET A 414 6.53 6.68 7.58
C MET A 414 6.80 6.25 6.13
N ASP A 415 6.37 5.04 5.81
CA ASP A 415 6.49 4.29 4.55
C ASP A 415 5.04 3.80 4.20
N ASP A 416 4.82 2.92 3.21
CA ASP A 416 3.44 2.59 2.78
C ASP A 416 2.52 2.08 3.90
N SER A 417 1.23 2.37 3.82
CA SER A 417 0.27 1.86 4.80
C SER A 417 -0.08 0.38 4.59
N LEU A 418 -0.38 -0.03 3.35
CA LEU A 418 -0.54 -1.44 2.97
C LEU A 418 0.41 -1.74 1.81
N HIS A 419 1.28 -2.73 1.96
CA HIS A 419 2.23 -3.15 0.92
C HIS A 419 2.28 -4.67 0.75
N SER A 420 2.42 -5.14 -0.48
CA SER A 420 2.88 -6.52 -0.71
C SER A 420 3.67 -6.69 -1.99
N ASN A 421 4.69 -7.55 -1.93
CA ASN A 421 5.55 -7.93 -3.06
C ASN A 421 4.84 -8.80 -4.13
N ASN A 422 3.50 -8.84 -4.14
CA ASN A 422 2.67 -9.59 -5.08
C ASN A 422 1.28 -8.93 -5.19
N ASN A 423 0.28 -9.41 -4.42
CA ASN A 423 -1.10 -8.91 -4.51
C ASN A 423 -1.63 -8.36 -3.18
N VAL A 424 -2.29 -7.19 -3.24
CA VAL A 424 -3.13 -6.68 -2.15
C VAL A 424 -4.61 -6.91 -2.52
N THR A 425 -5.38 -7.51 -1.63
CA THR A 425 -6.83 -7.68 -1.77
C THR A 425 -7.58 -7.16 -0.55
N VAL A 426 -8.36 -6.08 -0.72
CA VAL A 426 -9.26 -5.54 0.31
C VAL A 426 -10.69 -5.90 -0.06
N ASN A 427 -11.37 -6.71 0.76
CA ASN A 427 -12.73 -7.17 0.48
C ASN A 427 -13.82 -6.40 1.23
N ASP A 428 -13.50 -5.89 2.41
CA ASP A 428 -14.33 -5.04 3.25
C ASP A 428 -13.41 -4.38 4.31
N GLY A 429 -13.90 -3.35 5.00
CA GLY A 429 -13.20 -2.70 6.10
C GLY A 429 -13.51 -1.20 6.22
N THR A 430 -12.86 -0.54 7.17
CA THR A 430 -12.87 0.91 7.30
C THR A 430 -11.44 1.38 7.58
N PHE A 431 -10.86 2.18 6.69
CA PHE A 431 -9.47 2.62 6.76
C PHE A 431 -9.40 4.15 6.82
N ASN A 432 -8.58 4.67 7.74
CA ASN A 432 -8.15 6.07 7.79
C ASN A 432 -6.61 6.06 7.76
N ILE A 433 -6.04 6.41 6.61
CA ILE A 433 -4.62 6.31 6.29
C ILE A 433 -4.01 7.71 6.16
N GLU A 434 -2.92 7.95 6.88
CA GLU A 434 -1.92 8.97 6.54
C GLU A 434 -0.61 8.24 6.24
N SER A 435 -0.24 8.15 4.96
CA SER A 435 1.01 7.52 4.53
C SER A 435 2.10 8.56 4.26
N GLY A 436 3.33 8.15 4.53
CA GLY A 436 4.56 8.89 4.22
C GLY A 436 5.07 8.57 2.82
N ASP A 437 4.71 7.38 2.35
CA ASP A 437 4.86 6.93 0.97
C ASP A 437 3.47 6.53 0.45
N ASP A 438 3.23 5.32 -0.05
CA ASP A 438 1.98 5.03 -0.75
C ASP A 438 0.80 4.70 0.17
N GLY A 439 -0.43 5.01 -0.27
CA GLY A 439 -1.64 4.66 0.47
C GLY A 439 -1.86 3.15 0.50
N ILE A 440 -1.87 2.52 -0.68
CA ILE A 440 -1.89 1.06 -0.86
C ILE A 440 -1.03 0.69 -2.09
N HIS A 441 0.00 -0.13 -1.90
CA HIS A 441 0.96 -0.56 -2.92
C HIS A 441 0.91 -2.08 -3.14
N ALA A 442 0.94 -2.54 -4.40
CA ALA A 442 1.10 -3.96 -4.74
C ALA A 442 1.92 -4.16 -6.02
N ASP A 443 3.10 -4.80 -5.93
CA ASP A 443 4.01 -5.04 -7.07
C ASP A 443 3.32 -5.62 -8.32
N GLN A 444 2.26 -6.43 -8.13
CA GLN A 444 1.53 -7.08 -9.22
C GLN A 444 0.06 -6.68 -9.32
N ALA A 445 -0.76 -6.81 -8.27
CA ALA A 445 -2.18 -6.46 -8.37
C ALA A 445 -2.83 -5.97 -7.08
N LEU A 446 -3.56 -4.86 -7.20
CA LEU A 446 -4.38 -4.27 -6.15
C LEU A 446 -5.86 -4.48 -6.49
N THR A 447 -6.59 -5.25 -5.68
CA THR A 447 -8.02 -5.49 -5.83
C THR A 447 -8.82 -4.99 -4.62
N ILE A 448 -9.78 -4.10 -4.86
CA ILE A 448 -10.70 -3.56 -3.86
C ILE A 448 -12.13 -4.04 -4.21
N ASN A 449 -12.70 -4.91 -3.37
CA ASN A 449 -14.05 -5.48 -3.55
C ASN A 449 -15.10 -4.86 -2.60
N GLY A 450 -14.71 -3.92 -1.73
CA GLY A 450 -15.61 -3.29 -0.76
C GLY A 450 -14.88 -2.55 0.36
N GLY A 451 -15.67 -2.01 1.29
CA GLY A 451 -15.21 -1.23 2.44
C GLY A 451 -15.24 0.29 2.20
N THR A 452 -14.80 1.05 3.21
CA THR A 452 -14.59 2.50 3.14
C THR A 452 -13.11 2.79 3.37
N ILE A 453 -12.44 3.46 2.44
CA ILE A 453 -11.00 3.70 2.45
C ILE A 453 -10.76 5.20 2.29
N THR A 454 -10.28 5.86 3.35
CA THR A 454 -9.85 7.27 3.28
C THR A 454 -8.33 7.33 3.41
N ILE A 455 -7.66 7.64 2.31
CA ILE A 455 -6.23 8.00 2.26
C ILE A 455 -6.17 9.53 2.33
N ALA A 456 -6.07 10.04 3.56
CA ALA A 456 -6.07 11.48 3.84
C ALA A 456 -4.76 12.17 3.42
N LYS A 457 -3.70 11.38 3.24
CA LYS A 457 -2.37 11.77 2.78
C LYS A 457 -1.63 10.54 2.27
N SER A 458 -0.90 10.68 1.18
CA SER A 458 0.14 9.76 0.70
C SER A 458 1.09 10.46 -0.29
N TYR A 459 2.16 9.79 -0.72
CA TYR A 459 2.90 10.18 -1.92
C TYR A 459 2.04 9.89 -3.15
N GLU A 460 1.85 8.60 -3.48
CA GLU A 460 0.84 8.12 -4.42
C GLU A 460 -0.34 7.44 -3.68
N GLY A 461 -1.53 7.49 -4.27
CA GLY A 461 -2.75 6.98 -3.63
C GLY A 461 -2.86 5.46 -3.61
N LEU A 462 -2.99 4.88 -4.80
CA LEU A 462 -3.17 3.45 -5.05
C LEU A 462 -2.19 3.04 -6.16
N GLU A 463 -1.19 2.20 -5.87
CA GLU A 463 -0.22 1.71 -6.87
C GLU A 463 -0.37 0.20 -7.13
N GLY A 464 -0.18 -0.19 -8.39
CA GLY A 464 0.15 -1.56 -8.77
C GLY A 464 -0.05 -1.84 -10.27
N ALA A 465 0.66 -2.83 -10.81
CA ALA A 465 0.64 -3.10 -12.26
C ALA A 465 -0.77 -3.41 -12.80
N ILE A 466 -1.64 -4.02 -12.00
CA ILE A 466 -3.08 -4.13 -12.29
C ILE A 466 -3.89 -3.67 -11.08
N ILE A 467 -4.68 -2.60 -11.26
CA ILE A 467 -5.58 -2.09 -10.22
C ILE A 467 -7.02 -2.46 -10.60
N THR A 468 -7.82 -2.91 -9.63
CA THR A 468 -9.23 -3.29 -9.85
C THR A 468 -10.12 -2.84 -8.69
N LEU A 469 -11.02 -1.88 -8.97
CA LEU A 469 -12.07 -1.44 -8.06
C LEU A 469 -13.42 -2.07 -8.46
N ASN A 470 -13.88 -3.05 -7.69
CA ASN A 470 -15.13 -3.77 -7.91
C ASN A 470 -16.31 -3.19 -7.12
N ASP A 471 -16.10 -2.76 -5.88
CA ASP A 471 -17.05 -2.00 -5.06
C ASP A 471 -16.32 -1.30 -3.91
N GLY A 472 -17.02 -0.46 -3.14
CA GLY A 472 -16.48 0.26 -1.98
C GLY A 472 -16.58 1.78 -2.11
N ASP A 473 -16.09 2.49 -1.10
CA ASP A 473 -16.10 3.96 -1.02
C ASP A 473 -14.69 4.46 -0.72
N VAL A 474 -14.01 5.00 -1.73
CA VAL A 474 -12.56 5.27 -1.70
C VAL A 474 -12.30 6.77 -1.93
N ASP A 475 -11.71 7.45 -0.95
CA ASP A 475 -11.30 8.86 -1.00
C ASP A 475 -9.78 8.98 -0.85
N VAL A 476 -9.14 9.69 -1.78
CA VAL A 476 -7.68 9.73 -1.96
C VAL A 476 -7.17 11.16 -2.09
N THR A 477 -6.31 11.56 -1.16
CA THR A 477 -5.48 12.78 -1.28
C THR A 477 -3.99 12.38 -1.32
N ALA A 478 -3.43 12.40 -2.53
CA ALA A 478 -2.04 12.12 -2.84
C ALA A 478 -1.27 13.43 -3.12
N SER A 479 0.04 13.46 -2.82
CA SER A 479 0.90 14.59 -3.20
C SER A 479 1.41 14.51 -4.64
N ASP A 480 1.57 13.30 -5.14
CA ASP A 480 1.79 13.00 -6.56
C ASP A 480 0.50 12.34 -7.10
N ASP A 481 0.58 11.14 -7.68
CA ASP A 481 -0.52 10.51 -8.41
C ASP A 481 -1.64 9.94 -7.52
N GLY A 482 -2.89 10.12 -7.93
CA GLY A 482 -4.06 9.63 -7.20
C GLY A 482 -4.29 8.13 -7.33
N VAL A 483 -4.03 7.60 -8.52
CA VAL A 483 -4.02 6.17 -8.84
C VAL A 483 -2.93 5.97 -9.88
N ASN A 484 -1.97 5.09 -9.60
CA ASN A 484 -0.85 4.80 -10.50
C ASN A 484 -0.86 3.33 -10.93
N ALA A 485 -1.40 3.05 -12.11
CA ALA A 485 -1.34 1.71 -12.70
C ALA A 485 -0.03 1.50 -13.48
N ALA A 486 1.10 1.54 -12.77
CA ALA A 486 2.46 1.33 -13.26
C ALA A 486 3.18 0.15 -12.57
N GLY A 487 4.48 0.00 -12.80
CA GLY A 487 5.28 -1.12 -12.29
C GLY A 487 5.11 -2.43 -13.08
N GLY A 488 5.76 -3.50 -12.58
CA GLY A 488 5.56 -4.89 -12.99
C GLY A 488 5.86 -5.26 -14.45
N GLU A 489 7.14 -5.56 -14.79
CA GLU A 489 7.48 -6.36 -15.98
C GLU A 489 6.90 -7.79 -15.81
N THR A 490 5.66 -7.97 -16.23
CA THR A 490 4.94 -9.24 -16.17
C THR A 490 5.61 -10.26 -17.09
N GLU A 491 6.48 -11.09 -16.51
CA GLU A 491 7.14 -12.25 -17.12
C GLU A 491 6.09 -13.23 -17.64
N THR A 492 5.62 -12.95 -18.86
CA THR A 492 4.58 -13.69 -19.58
C THR A 492 5.15 -15.00 -20.07
N THR A 493 5.33 -15.92 -19.11
CA THR A 493 5.65 -17.33 -19.29
C THR A 493 4.50 -18.04 -20.01
N ALA A 494 4.34 -17.70 -21.29
CA ALA A 494 3.33 -18.21 -22.19
C ALA A 494 3.52 -19.73 -22.33
N ASN A 495 2.84 -20.48 -21.47
CA ASN A 495 2.88 -21.93 -21.35
C ASN A 495 2.28 -22.57 -22.61
N THR A 496 3.08 -22.52 -23.67
CA THR A 496 2.78 -23.01 -25.00
C THR A 496 2.87 -24.52 -24.92
N ALA A 497 1.79 -25.14 -24.44
CA ALA A 497 1.59 -26.58 -24.41
C ALA A 497 1.63 -27.13 -25.84
N ALA A 498 2.85 -27.39 -26.32
CA ALA A 498 3.12 -27.82 -27.68
C ALA A 498 2.48 -29.20 -27.91
N SER A 499 1.30 -29.19 -28.53
CA SER A 499 0.52 -30.39 -28.83
C SER A 499 1.25 -31.27 -29.85
N THR A 500 2.11 -32.16 -29.36
CA THR A 500 2.77 -33.21 -30.14
C THR A 500 1.84 -34.40 -30.31
N ASP A 501 0.97 -34.34 -31.31
CA ASP A 501 0.22 -35.53 -31.78
C ASP A 501 1.20 -36.63 -32.19
N SER A 502 1.08 -37.79 -31.54
CA SER A 502 1.72 -39.06 -31.92
C SER A 502 0.99 -40.23 -31.27
N ALA A 503 -0.22 -40.50 -31.75
CA ALA A 503 -1.03 -41.62 -31.28
C ALA A 503 -0.35 -43.00 -31.49
N THR A 504 -0.18 -43.76 -30.39
CA THR A 504 -0.02 -45.23 -30.41
C THR A 504 -0.77 -45.87 -29.24
N THR A 505 -1.03 -47.17 -29.32
CA THR A 505 -2.21 -47.80 -28.72
C THR A 505 -1.89 -48.74 -27.54
N ALA A 506 -2.79 -48.78 -26.54
CA ALA A 506 -3.43 -49.99 -25.97
C ALA A 506 -3.40 -50.21 -24.44
N THR A 507 -4.61 -50.33 -23.88
CA THR A 507 -5.09 -51.34 -22.88
C THR A 507 -4.57 -51.39 -21.43
N ASP A 508 -5.45 -50.92 -20.53
CA ASP A 508 -6.21 -51.74 -19.53
C ASP A 508 -5.85 -51.71 -18.01
N ALA A 509 -6.89 -51.95 -17.20
CA ALA A 509 -6.95 -52.45 -15.81
C ALA A 509 -6.33 -51.66 -14.60
N ALA A 510 -7.16 -50.77 -14.04
CA ALA A 510 -7.70 -50.82 -12.66
C ALA A 510 -6.83 -50.75 -11.35
N THR A 511 -7.36 -49.91 -10.43
CA THR A 511 -7.42 -50.04 -8.94
C THR A 511 -6.22 -49.73 -8.00
N THR A 512 -6.50 -48.76 -7.11
CA THR A 512 -6.14 -48.65 -5.67
C THR A 512 -4.69 -48.48 -5.17
N SER A 513 -4.42 -47.26 -4.71
CA SER A 513 -4.00 -46.92 -3.33
C SER A 513 -2.55 -47.12 -2.84
N ASN A 514 -2.14 -46.16 -1.99
CA ASN A 514 -1.05 -46.12 -1.02
C ASN A 514 0.39 -45.86 -1.51
N ILE A 515 0.86 -44.66 -1.16
CA ILE A 515 2.12 -44.35 -0.44
C ILE A 515 3.15 -45.49 -0.39
N SER A 516 4.31 -45.25 -1.01
CA SER A 516 5.61 -45.67 -0.46
C SER A 516 6.72 -44.72 -0.93
N VAL A 517 7.56 -44.31 0.03
CA VAL A 517 8.79 -43.54 -0.23
C VAL A 517 9.90 -44.51 -0.64
N THR A 518 10.76 -44.12 -1.58
CA THR A 518 12.14 -44.63 -1.68
C THR A 518 13.04 -43.53 -2.22
N GLU A 519 14.22 -43.43 -1.63
CA GLU A 519 15.21 -42.39 -1.89
C GLU A 519 15.80 -42.45 -3.31
N THR A 520 16.39 -41.35 -3.76
CA THR A 520 17.56 -41.42 -4.65
C THR A 520 18.59 -40.39 -4.17
N THR A 521 19.84 -40.83 -4.10
CA THR A 521 20.95 -40.05 -3.52
C THR A 521 21.22 -38.76 -4.27
N GLY A 522 21.28 -37.64 -3.55
CA GLY A 522 21.43 -36.30 -4.14
C GLY A 522 22.84 -35.97 -4.63
N THR A 523 23.02 -34.71 -5.04
CA THR A 523 24.32 -34.09 -5.30
C THR A 523 24.23 -32.63 -4.88
N THR A 524 25.25 -32.13 -4.18
CA THR A 524 25.25 -30.80 -3.57
C THR A 524 25.38 -29.70 -4.61
N SER A 525 24.53 -28.68 -4.53
CA SER A 525 24.74 -27.37 -5.16
C SER A 525 24.64 -26.28 -4.09
N THR A 526 25.72 -25.53 -3.90
CA THR A 526 25.75 -24.29 -3.12
C THR A 526 25.38 -23.11 -4.02
N THR A 527 24.40 -22.30 -3.61
CA THR A 527 23.94 -21.14 -4.40
C THR A 527 24.71 -19.89 -3.99
N ASP A 528 25.89 -19.68 -4.56
CA ASP A 528 26.56 -18.37 -4.52
C ASP A 528 26.07 -17.50 -5.70
N GLN A 529 25.47 -16.35 -5.39
CA GLN A 529 25.14 -15.32 -6.38
C GLN A 529 26.42 -14.72 -6.96
N ALA A 530 26.53 -14.66 -8.29
CA ALA A 530 27.72 -14.14 -8.97
C ALA A 530 27.38 -13.35 -10.24
N SER A 531 27.55 -12.03 -10.16
CA SER A 531 27.35 -11.07 -11.25
C SER A 531 28.08 -11.44 -12.54
N GLN A 532 27.31 -11.56 -13.63
CA GLN A 532 27.77 -11.49 -15.02
C GLN A 532 26.66 -10.78 -15.82
N GLY A 533 26.94 -9.86 -16.75
CA GLY A 533 28.21 -9.56 -17.40
C GLY A 533 27.94 -9.40 -18.90
N THR A 534 27.43 -8.23 -19.30
CA THR A 534 26.83 -8.02 -20.62
C THR A 534 27.82 -8.17 -21.78
N THR A 535 27.76 -9.30 -22.48
CA THR A 535 28.56 -9.56 -23.68
C THR A 535 27.82 -9.08 -24.93
N ALA A 536 28.21 -7.90 -25.42
CA ALA A 536 27.62 -7.31 -26.61
C ALA A 536 27.85 -8.17 -27.88
N ASN A 537 26.79 -8.50 -28.61
CA ASN A 537 26.86 -9.13 -29.92
C ASN A 537 26.08 -8.32 -30.95
N GLN A 538 26.74 -7.36 -31.60
CA GLN A 538 26.11 -6.52 -32.62
C GLN A 538 25.95 -7.26 -33.96
N GLN A 539 24.70 -7.40 -34.41
CA GLN A 539 24.39 -7.56 -35.84
C GLN A 539 23.31 -6.54 -36.23
N GLY A 540 23.71 -5.52 -36.98
CA GLY A 540 22.92 -4.31 -37.16
C GLY A 540 21.69 -4.44 -38.06
N ARG A 541 20.66 -3.65 -37.73
CA ARG A 541 19.60 -3.22 -38.66
C ARG A 541 19.64 -1.69 -38.74
N GLY A 542 19.28 -1.13 -39.89
CA GLY A 542 19.50 0.30 -40.20
C GLY A 542 18.50 1.24 -39.51
N PRO A 543 18.84 2.54 -39.39
CA PRO A 543 17.96 3.55 -38.79
C PRO A 543 16.80 3.93 -39.72
N GLY A 544 15.61 4.10 -39.16
CA GLY A 544 14.44 4.63 -39.87
C GLY A 544 13.19 3.77 -39.73
N GLY A 545 12.54 3.86 -38.57
CA GLY A 545 11.22 3.26 -38.32
C GLY A 545 10.96 3.10 -36.83
N MET A 546 10.11 3.96 -36.26
CA MET A 546 9.40 3.60 -35.03
C MET A 546 8.56 2.36 -35.34
N GLY A 547 8.85 1.24 -34.67
CA GLY A 547 7.77 0.33 -34.32
C GLY A 547 6.89 1.05 -33.30
N GLY A 548 5.57 0.87 -33.37
CA GLY A 548 4.72 1.26 -32.25
C GLY A 548 5.15 0.48 -31.01
N ALA A 549 5.03 1.11 -29.84
CA ALA A 549 5.16 0.38 -28.58
C ALA A 549 4.18 -0.81 -28.58
N ALA A 550 4.57 -1.92 -27.99
CA ALA A 550 3.55 -2.80 -27.42
C ALA A 550 2.92 -2.01 -26.27
N ALA A 551 1.59 -2.02 -26.16
CA ALA A 551 0.97 -1.58 -24.91
C ALA A 551 1.57 -2.42 -23.77
N SER A 552 1.81 -1.80 -22.61
CA SER A 552 2.14 -2.55 -21.40
C SER A 552 0.99 -3.52 -21.06
N ASN A 553 1.25 -4.44 -20.13
CA ASN A 553 0.20 -5.29 -19.59
C ASN A 553 -0.56 -4.62 -18.42
N ASN A 554 -0.34 -3.32 -18.21
CA ASN A 554 -0.83 -2.61 -17.04
C ASN A 554 -2.27 -2.18 -17.30
N GLU A 555 -3.17 -2.44 -16.36
CA GLU A 555 -4.60 -2.26 -16.58
C GLU A 555 -5.28 -1.74 -15.30
N PHE A 556 -6.07 -0.66 -15.41
CA PHE A 556 -6.92 -0.18 -14.32
C PHE A 556 -8.39 -0.46 -14.63
N HIS A 557 -9.05 -1.26 -13.79
CA HIS A 557 -10.44 -1.69 -13.96
C HIS A 557 -11.36 -1.06 -12.92
N ILE A 558 -12.44 -0.42 -13.37
CA ILE A 558 -13.43 0.29 -12.54
C ILE A 558 -14.83 -0.30 -12.81
N ASN A 559 -15.26 -1.22 -11.96
CA ASN A 559 -16.50 -1.99 -12.13
C ASN A 559 -17.63 -1.56 -11.20
N GLY A 560 -17.33 -0.86 -10.09
CA GLY A 560 -18.31 -0.41 -9.10
C GLY A 560 -17.75 0.63 -8.14
N GLY A 561 -18.42 0.81 -7.00
CA GLY A 561 -18.00 1.72 -5.93
C GLY A 561 -18.03 3.22 -6.24
N THR A 562 -17.49 3.99 -5.30
CA THR A 562 -17.12 5.40 -5.42
C THR A 562 -15.60 5.55 -5.32
N LEU A 563 -15.02 6.36 -6.19
CA LEU A 563 -13.62 6.75 -6.15
C LEU A 563 -13.50 8.28 -6.29
N THR A 564 -13.14 8.94 -5.21
CA THR A 564 -12.82 10.36 -5.13
C THR A 564 -11.32 10.53 -5.04
N VAL A 565 -10.76 11.37 -5.92
CA VAL A 565 -9.33 11.62 -6.03
C VAL A 565 -9.03 13.12 -5.99
N ASN A 566 -7.94 13.45 -5.31
CA ASN A 566 -7.41 14.79 -5.10
C ASN A 566 -5.88 14.82 -5.30
N ALA A 567 -5.40 14.35 -6.45
CA ALA A 567 -3.98 14.19 -6.80
C ALA A 567 -3.22 15.52 -7.00
N GLY A 568 -1.96 15.58 -6.58
CA GLY A 568 -1.05 16.70 -6.88
C GLY A 568 -0.40 16.53 -8.26
N GLY A 569 0.02 15.30 -8.55
CA GLY A 569 0.34 14.76 -9.87
C GLY A 569 -0.91 14.27 -10.61
N ASP A 570 -0.77 13.21 -11.39
CA ASP A 570 -1.81 12.70 -12.27
C ASP A 570 -3.03 12.17 -11.53
N GLY A 571 -4.20 12.46 -12.08
CA GLY A 571 -5.48 12.14 -11.45
C GLY A 571 -5.71 10.64 -11.37
N LEU A 572 -5.77 10.00 -12.54
CA LEU A 572 -5.62 8.56 -12.71
C LEU A 572 -4.54 8.41 -13.77
N ASP A 573 -3.38 7.83 -13.45
CA ASP A 573 -2.44 7.32 -14.46
C ASP A 573 -2.73 5.86 -14.78
N SER A 574 -2.46 5.50 -16.04
CA SER A 574 -2.09 4.14 -16.37
C SER A 574 -1.09 4.12 -17.50
N ASN A 575 0.11 3.62 -17.20
CA ASN A 575 1.10 3.18 -18.19
C ASN A 575 0.57 2.09 -19.16
N GLY A 576 -0.70 1.66 -19.05
CA GLY A 576 -1.43 0.86 -20.02
C GLY A 576 -2.87 1.35 -20.25
N SER A 577 -3.90 0.59 -19.86
CA SER A 577 -5.31 0.87 -20.26
C SER A 577 -6.32 0.90 -19.11
N ILE A 578 -7.21 1.89 -19.13
CA ILE A 578 -8.29 2.08 -18.15
C ILE A 578 -9.62 1.54 -18.72
N ASN A 579 -10.32 0.72 -17.95
CA ASN A 579 -11.58 0.08 -18.34
C ASN A 579 -12.67 0.39 -17.30
N MET A 580 -13.70 1.14 -17.67
CA MET A 580 -14.80 1.51 -16.76
C MET A 580 -16.14 0.93 -17.21
N THR A 581 -16.72 0.09 -16.35
CA THR A 581 -18.00 -0.60 -16.58
C THR A 581 -19.10 -0.19 -15.60
N GLY A 582 -18.72 0.42 -14.47
CA GLY A 582 -19.64 0.90 -13.43
C GLY A 582 -19.00 1.93 -12.51
N GLY A 583 -19.57 2.10 -11.32
CA GLY A 583 -19.06 3.02 -10.29
C GLY A 583 -19.30 4.51 -10.55
N THR A 584 -18.81 5.34 -9.63
CA THR A 584 -18.75 6.81 -9.75
C THR A 584 -17.33 7.27 -9.46
N VAL A 585 -16.73 8.04 -10.38
CA VAL A 585 -15.34 8.51 -10.29
C VAL A 585 -15.32 10.04 -10.35
N ILE A 586 -14.68 10.65 -9.35
CA ILE A 586 -14.56 12.09 -9.17
C ILE A 586 -13.07 12.43 -9.03
N VAL A 587 -12.51 13.23 -9.95
CA VAL A 587 -11.08 13.58 -9.92
C VAL A 587 -10.88 15.09 -9.86
N ASN A 588 -10.04 15.53 -8.91
CA ASN A 588 -9.70 16.92 -8.65
C ASN A 588 -8.18 17.15 -8.76
N GLY A 589 -7.76 17.96 -9.72
CA GLY A 589 -6.35 18.17 -10.07
C GLY A 589 -5.92 17.34 -11.28
N PRO A 590 -4.63 17.36 -11.64
CA PRO A 590 -3.58 18.26 -11.15
C PRO A 590 -3.83 19.73 -11.52
N THR A 591 -3.06 20.63 -10.88
CA THR A 591 -2.99 22.05 -11.27
C THR A 591 -1.82 22.39 -12.18
N ASP A 592 -0.76 21.56 -12.22
CA ASP A 592 0.35 21.76 -13.16
C ASP A 592 0.00 21.26 -14.57
N ASN A 593 0.71 21.74 -15.59
CA ASN A 593 0.48 21.41 -17.00
C ASN A 593 1.44 20.31 -17.53
N GLY A 594 2.38 19.82 -16.71
CA GLY A 594 3.11 18.59 -16.97
C GLY A 594 2.25 17.33 -16.85
N ASN A 595 1.13 17.41 -16.12
CA ASN A 595 0.29 16.29 -15.70
C ASN A 595 -1.20 16.56 -16.07
N GLY A 596 -2.02 15.52 -16.08
CA GLY A 596 -3.42 15.47 -16.52
C GLY A 596 -4.40 14.89 -15.48
N ALA A 597 -5.67 15.27 -15.57
CA ALA A 597 -6.72 14.74 -14.66
C ALA A 597 -7.07 13.28 -14.96
N LEU A 598 -6.64 12.82 -16.13
CA LEU A 598 -6.58 11.46 -16.62
C LEU A 598 -5.29 11.45 -17.46
N ASP A 599 -4.39 10.51 -17.24
CA ASP A 599 -3.39 10.14 -18.24
C ASP A 599 -3.42 8.62 -18.44
N TYR A 600 -3.09 8.19 -19.66
CA TYR A 600 -2.97 6.77 -20.00
C TYR A 600 -2.27 6.59 -21.36
N ASP A 601 -1.47 5.51 -21.46
CA ASP A 601 -0.65 5.23 -22.65
C ASP A 601 -1.39 4.38 -23.71
N GLY A 602 -2.43 3.64 -23.30
CA GLY A 602 -3.23 2.72 -24.12
C GLY A 602 -4.61 3.26 -24.52
N THR A 603 -5.69 2.73 -23.93
CA THR A 603 -7.06 3.27 -24.08
C THR A 603 -7.75 3.45 -22.75
N PHE A 604 -8.64 4.46 -22.66
CA PHE A 604 -9.65 4.56 -21.62
C PHE A 604 -11.03 4.25 -22.24
N GLU A 605 -11.51 3.02 -22.07
CA GLU A 605 -12.82 2.58 -22.58
C GLU A 605 -13.88 2.60 -21.48
N ILE A 606 -14.90 3.47 -21.65
CA ILE A 606 -16.06 3.54 -20.75
C ILE A 606 -17.33 2.96 -21.38
N SER A 607 -18.03 2.14 -20.60
CA SER A 607 -19.26 1.42 -20.99
C SER A 607 -20.42 1.57 -19.98
N GLY A 608 -20.13 2.08 -18.79
CA GLY A 608 -21.10 2.40 -17.74
C GLY A 608 -20.47 3.21 -16.62
N GLY A 609 -21.23 3.51 -15.58
CA GLY A 609 -20.79 4.35 -14.46
C GLY A 609 -20.86 5.86 -14.75
N TYR A 610 -20.35 6.67 -13.83
CA TYR A 610 -20.36 8.13 -13.91
C TYR A 610 -18.93 8.67 -13.69
N LEU A 611 -18.45 9.53 -14.57
CA LEU A 611 -17.09 10.09 -14.51
C LEU A 611 -17.15 11.61 -14.56
N VAL A 612 -16.52 12.28 -13.60
CA VAL A 612 -16.16 13.70 -13.69
C VAL A 612 -14.71 13.89 -13.26
N ALA A 613 -13.87 14.42 -14.15
CA ALA A 613 -12.46 14.70 -13.87
C ALA A 613 -12.13 16.14 -14.26
N ALA A 614 -11.49 16.91 -13.36
CA ALA A 614 -11.23 18.33 -13.55
C ALA A 614 -9.82 18.73 -13.08
N GLY A 615 -9.00 19.23 -14.02
CA GLY A 615 -7.61 19.61 -13.76
C GLY A 615 -7.05 20.55 -14.83
N SER A 616 -5.75 20.39 -15.13
CA SER A 616 -4.99 21.24 -16.05
C SER A 616 -5.49 21.23 -17.51
N SER A 617 -4.86 22.01 -18.39
CA SER A 617 -5.07 21.92 -19.84
C SER A 617 -3.83 21.48 -20.64
N GLY A 618 -2.74 21.11 -19.95
CA GLY A 618 -1.49 20.70 -20.57
C GLY A 618 -1.60 19.30 -21.17
N MET A 619 -1.63 18.29 -20.32
CA MET A 619 -1.83 16.87 -20.66
C MET A 619 -3.31 16.46 -20.59
N ALA A 620 -4.21 17.29 -21.10
CA ALA A 620 -5.64 17.05 -20.99
C ALA A 620 -6.15 15.95 -21.95
N GLN A 621 -6.15 14.71 -21.46
CA GLN A 621 -6.79 13.56 -22.10
C GLN A 621 -8.34 13.59 -21.95
N GLY A 622 -9.00 12.63 -22.56
CA GLY A 622 -10.43 12.31 -22.38
C GLY A 622 -10.62 10.79 -22.45
N THR A 623 -11.84 10.28 -22.51
CA THR A 623 -12.02 8.84 -22.81
C THR A 623 -11.70 8.55 -24.29
N SER A 624 -11.46 7.28 -24.64
CA SER A 624 -11.16 6.84 -26.01
C SER A 624 -12.42 6.59 -26.85
N ASP A 625 -12.34 6.78 -28.18
CA ASP A 625 -13.47 6.65 -29.14
C ASP A 625 -14.12 5.25 -29.20
N ALA A 626 -13.44 4.21 -28.70
CA ALA A 626 -13.99 2.85 -28.55
C ALA A 626 -15.08 2.75 -27.46
N SER A 627 -15.12 3.71 -26.53
CA SER A 627 -16.13 3.83 -25.47
C SER A 627 -17.56 3.76 -26.02
N THR A 628 -18.44 3.09 -25.28
CA THR A 628 -19.86 2.93 -25.64
C THR A 628 -20.79 3.85 -24.85
N GLN A 629 -20.35 4.39 -23.71
CA GLN A 629 -20.95 5.55 -23.08
C GLN A 629 -20.40 6.85 -23.71
N ASN A 630 -21.21 7.92 -23.73
CA ASN A 630 -20.80 9.20 -24.32
C ASN A 630 -20.06 10.07 -23.30
N THR A 631 -19.06 10.83 -23.76
CA THR A 631 -18.21 11.70 -22.96
C THR A 631 -18.11 13.09 -23.59
N ILE A 632 -18.16 14.13 -22.76
CA ILE A 632 -17.82 15.52 -23.11
C ILE A 632 -16.44 15.83 -22.54
N VAL A 633 -15.57 16.45 -23.34
CA VAL A 633 -14.32 17.05 -22.83
C VAL A 633 -14.38 18.56 -23.08
N MET A 634 -14.48 19.34 -22.01
CA MET A 634 -14.61 20.79 -22.06
C MET A 634 -13.28 21.46 -21.66
N THR A 635 -12.72 22.31 -22.53
CA THR A 635 -11.59 23.19 -22.20
C THR A 635 -12.08 24.63 -22.06
N PHE A 636 -11.78 25.25 -20.91
CA PHE A 636 -12.12 26.64 -20.63
C PHE A 636 -11.05 27.60 -21.19
N PRO A 637 -11.42 28.80 -21.67
CA PRO A 637 -10.48 29.76 -22.25
C PRO A 637 -9.49 30.39 -21.24
N ALA A 638 -9.70 30.15 -19.95
CA ALA A 638 -8.77 30.47 -18.86
C ALA A 638 -9.06 29.56 -17.66
N THR A 639 -8.06 29.37 -16.80
CA THR A 639 -8.19 28.64 -15.53
C THR A 639 -9.34 29.22 -14.68
N GLN A 640 -10.30 28.36 -14.35
CA GLN A 640 -11.35 28.61 -13.39
C GLN A 640 -10.82 28.36 -11.97
N LYS A 641 -11.42 28.98 -10.95
CA LYS A 641 -10.97 28.80 -9.55
C LYS A 641 -11.66 27.63 -8.86
N ALA A 642 -10.95 26.97 -7.95
CA ALA A 642 -11.52 25.98 -7.03
C ALA A 642 -12.87 26.46 -6.43
N GLY A 643 -13.85 25.56 -6.37
CA GLY A 643 -15.22 25.88 -5.95
C GLY A 643 -16.08 26.60 -6.98
N THR A 644 -15.55 26.95 -8.17
CA THR A 644 -16.37 27.44 -9.28
C THR A 644 -17.20 26.29 -9.83
N LEU A 645 -18.53 26.42 -9.82
CA LEU A 645 -19.41 25.40 -10.38
C LEU A 645 -19.24 25.28 -11.90
N VAL A 646 -19.12 24.05 -12.39
CA VAL A 646 -19.47 23.67 -13.76
C VAL A 646 -20.82 22.98 -13.74
N HIS A 647 -21.72 23.41 -14.62
CA HIS A 647 -23.03 22.79 -14.82
C HIS A 647 -23.22 22.40 -16.27
N VAL A 648 -23.70 21.18 -16.50
CA VAL A 648 -24.07 20.64 -17.81
C VAL A 648 -25.54 20.24 -17.76
N GLN A 649 -26.33 20.78 -18.69
CA GLN A 649 -27.73 20.41 -18.87
C GLN A 649 -28.03 20.08 -20.34
N ASP A 650 -29.08 19.28 -20.56
CA ASP A 650 -29.60 19.02 -21.90
C ASP A 650 -30.52 20.15 -22.42
N SER A 651 -31.08 19.95 -23.62
CA SER A 651 -32.01 20.86 -24.27
C SER A 651 -33.43 20.92 -23.64
N GLU A 652 -33.79 20.00 -22.76
CA GLU A 652 -35.06 20.03 -22.02
C GLU A 652 -34.91 20.75 -20.67
N GLY A 653 -33.68 20.89 -20.17
CA GLY A 653 -33.35 21.49 -18.88
C GLY A 653 -33.01 20.47 -17.79
N ASN A 654 -32.81 19.21 -18.14
CA ASN A 654 -32.41 18.16 -17.20
C ASN A 654 -30.92 18.33 -16.84
N ASN A 655 -30.59 18.20 -15.55
CA ASN A 655 -29.22 18.23 -15.05
C ASN A 655 -28.47 16.94 -15.45
N ILE A 656 -27.32 17.09 -16.12
CA ILE A 656 -26.39 16.00 -16.40
C ILE A 656 -25.25 16.00 -15.37
N LEU A 657 -24.72 17.18 -15.05
CA LEU A 657 -23.65 17.41 -14.08
C LEU A 657 -23.87 18.76 -13.38
N THR A 658 -23.64 18.80 -12.08
CA THR A 658 -23.36 20.04 -11.34
C THR A 658 -22.22 19.75 -10.38
N PHE A 659 -21.04 20.32 -10.62
CA PHE A 659 -19.80 19.96 -9.93
C PHE A 659 -18.97 21.19 -9.57
N ALA A 660 -18.38 21.21 -8.38
CA ALA A 660 -17.47 22.23 -7.91
C ALA A 660 -16.09 21.59 -7.62
N PRO A 661 -15.13 21.66 -8.55
CA PRO A 661 -13.80 21.08 -8.36
C PRO A 661 -13.09 21.65 -7.12
N ALA A 662 -12.42 20.80 -6.35
CA ALA A 662 -11.68 21.17 -5.15
C ALA A 662 -10.37 21.92 -5.45
N LYS A 663 -9.84 21.79 -6.68
CA LYS A 663 -8.64 22.45 -7.19
C LYS A 663 -8.98 23.45 -8.31
N ASP A 664 -8.04 24.35 -8.60
CA ASP A 664 -8.10 25.21 -9.79
C ASP A 664 -8.05 24.33 -11.05
N TYR A 665 -8.88 24.63 -12.05
CA TYR A 665 -9.07 23.75 -13.21
C TYR A 665 -9.22 24.55 -14.50
N GLN A 666 -8.79 23.98 -15.63
CA GLN A 666 -9.03 24.52 -16.96
C GLN A 666 -9.69 23.52 -17.90
N THR A 667 -9.73 22.23 -17.54
CA THR A 667 -10.55 21.23 -18.24
C THR A 667 -11.54 20.55 -17.31
N VAL A 668 -12.62 20.02 -17.90
CA VAL A 668 -13.50 19.05 -17.26
C VAL A 668 -13.88 17.96 -18.27
N VAL A 669 -13.60 16.71 -17.95
CA VAL A 669 -14.11 15.51 -18.63
C VAL A 669 -15.38 15.07 -17.91
N VAL A 670 -16.43 14.73 -18.67
CA VAL A 670 -17.74 14.32 -18.14
C VAL A 670 -18.27 13.12 -18.92
N SER A 671 -18.45 11.98 -18.28
CA SER A 671 -19.20 10.84 -18.82
C SER A 671 -20.35 10.48 -17.90
N SER A 672 -21.53 10.22 -18.47
CA SER A 672 -22.73 9.91 -17.70
C SER A 672 -23.70 9.05 -18.53
N PRO A 673 -24.47 8.15 -17.90
CA PRO A 673 -25.55 7.40 -18.59
C PRO A 673 -26.62 8.33 -19.20
N ASP A 674 -26.68 9.59 -18.76
CA ASP A 674 -27.58 10.61 -19.29
C ASP A 674 -27.04 11.44 -20.46
N LEU A 675 -25.77 11.25 -20.83
CA LEU A 675 -25.27 11.70 -22.13
C LEU A 675 -25.75 10.75 -23.24
N LYS A 676 -26.60 11.27 -24.12
CA LYS A 676 -27.23 10.55 -25.22
C LYS A 676 -26.54 10.89 -26.54
N LYS A 677 -26.39 9.90 -27.41
CA LYS A 677 -25.83 10.07 -28.76
C LYS A 677 -26.61 11.16 -29.53
N ASP A 678 -25.86 12.01 -30.24
CA ASP A 678 -26.37 13.14 -31.03
C ASP A 678 -27.20 14.16 -30.19
N GLY A 679 -27.07 14.14 -28.85
CA GLY A 679 -27.79 15.00 -27.91
C GLY A 679 -27.32 16.46 -27.94
N SER A 680 -28.21 17.39 -27.56
CA SER A 680 -27.90 18.83 -27.47
C SER A 680 -27.71 19.28 -26.03
N TYR A 681 -26.60 19.97 -25.74
CA TYR A 681 -26.14 20.30 -24.40
C TYR A 681 -25.72 21.76 -24.26
N VAL A 682 -25.80 22.28 -23.03
CA VAL A 682 -25.35 23.62 -22.66
C VAL A 682 -24.49 23.53 -21.40
N ILE A 683 -23.31 24.17 -21.45
CA ILE A 683 -22.36 24.25 -20.33
C ILE A 683 -22.40 25.66 -19.74
N TYR A 684 -22.44 25.73 -18.41
CA TYR A 684 -22.39 26.96 -17.63
C TYR A 684 -21.22 26.93 -16.63
N SER A 685 -20.68 28.11 -16.31
CA SER A 685 -19.67 28.33 -15.27
C SER A 685 -20.17 29.29 -14.17
N GLY A 686 -19.79 29.01 -12.93
CA GLY A 686 -20.23 29.73 -11.73
C GLY A 686 -21.70 29.48 -11.41
N GLY A 687 -22.35 30.44 -10.76
CA GLY A 687 -23.72 30.30 -10.28
C GLY A 687 -23.81 29.62 -8.92
N THR A 688 -24.92 28.94 -8.66
CA THR A 688 -25.23 28.25 -7.39
C THR A 688 -26.09 27.01 -7.63
N SER A 689 -25.99 26.01 -6.75
CA SER A 689 -26.90 24.86 -6.68
C SER A 689 -27.65 24.87 -5.35
N THR A 690 -28.88 24.33 -5.33
CA THR A 690 -29.62 24.04 -4.08
C THR A 690 -29.48 22.58 -3.63
N GLY A 691 -28.68 21.77 -4.32
CA GLY A 691 -28.43 20.38 -3.97
C GLY A 691 -27.47 20.26 -2.78
N GLU A 692 -27.41 19.07 -2.21
CA GLU A 692 -26.33 18.69 -1.30
C GLU A 692 -25.12 18.25 -2.14
N ALA A 693 -23.91 18.55 -1.65
CA ALA A 693 -22.67 18.21 -2.33
C ALA A 693 -21.94 17.10 -1.57
N VAL A 694 -21.60 16.03 -2.29
CA VAL A 694 -20.65 15.02 -1.85
C VAL A 694 -19.46 15.13 -2.80
N ASP A 695 -18.27 15.36 -2.25
CA ASP A 695 -17.01 15.49 -2.99
C ASP A 695 -17.04 16.51 -4.14
N GLY A 696 -17.83 17.58 -3.95
CA GLY A 696 -18.06 18.63 -4.93
C GLY A 696 -19.15 18.33 -5.96
N LEU A 697 -19.64 17.09 -6.07
CA LEU A 697 -20.74 16.67 -6.95
C LEU A 697 -22.09 16.92 -6.27
N TYR A 698 -22.96 17.69 -6.94
CA TYR A 698 -24.27 18.08 -6.43
C TYR A 698 -25.40 17.21 -7.01
N THR A 699 -26.18 16.59 -6.13
CA THR A 699 -27.37 15.79 -6.48
C THR A 699 -28.66 16.45 -6.00
N ASP A 700 -29.80 16.06 -6.60
CA ASP A 700 -31.17 16.51 -6.29
C ASP A 700 -31.41 18.04 -6.18
N GLY A 701 -30.49 18.84 -6.74
CA GLY A 701 -30.48 20.30 -6.68
C GLY A 701 -31.09 21.01 -7.88
N THR A 702 -31.49 22.26 -7.69
CA THR A 702 -31.74 23.21 -8.79
C THR A 702 -30.51 24.09 -8.97
N TYR A 703 -29.89 24.03 -10.16
CA TYR A 703 -28.84 24.97 -10.56
C TYR A 703 -29.44 26.33 -10.98
N SER A 704 -28.77 27.44 -10.65
CA SER A 704 -29.17 28.77 -11.12
C SER A 704 -28.04 29.81 -11.09
N GLY A 705 -28.16 30.82 -11.96
CA GLY A 705 -27.43 32.09 -11.86
C GLY A 705 -26.01 32.13 -12.43
N GLY A 706 -25.51 31.04 -13.03
CA GLY A 706 -24.21 31.03 -13.69
C GLY A 706 -24.22 31.58 -15.12
N THR A 707 -23.03 31.67 -15.71
CA THR A 707 -22.81 32.20 -17.06
C THR A 707 -22.77 31.07 -18.08
N GLN A 708 -23.61 31.14 -19.12
CA GLN A 708 -23.53 30.20 -20.25
C GLN A 708 -22.18 30.36 -20.96
N VAL A 709 -21.43 29.26 -21.09
CA VAL A 709 -20.13 29.24 -21.77
C VAL A 709 -20.29 28.82 -23.23
N VAL A 710 -21.04 27.74 -23.47
CA VAL A 710 -21.23 27.15 -24.82
C VAL A 710 -22.54 26.36 -24.88
N ALA A 711 -23.17 26.33 -26.04
CA ALA A 711 -24.24 25.40 -26.39
C ALA A 711 -23.87 24.66 -27.68
N PHE A 712 -24.02 23.34 -27.70
CA PHE A 712 -23.53 22.48 -28.77
C PHE A 712 -24.39 21.22 -28.94
N GLN A 713 -24.09 20.44 -29.98
CA GLN A 713 -24.63 19.10 -30.18
C GLN A 713 -23.47 18.10 -30.18
N SER A 714 -23.63 16.96 -29.51
CA SER A 714 -22.68 15.85 -29.54
C SER A 714 -22.51 15.31 -30.96
N THR A 715 -21.27 15.04 -31.38
CA THR A 715 -20.92 14.63 -32.75
C THR A 715 -20.35 13.21 -32.85
N SER A 716 -19.95 12.66 -31.71
CA SER A 716 -19.09 11.49 -31.55
C SER A 716 -19.23 10.98 -30.13
N ASN A 717 -18.86 9.72 -29.88
CA ASN A 717 -18.92 9.13 -28.53
C ASN A 717 -18.09 9.97 -27.56
N VAL A 718 -16.96 10.53 -28.01
CA VAL A 718 -16.18 11.55 -27.30
C VAL A 718 -16.33 12.88 -28.03
N THR A 719 -16.99 13.86 -27.41
CA THR A 719 -17.19 15.20 -27.99
C THR A 719 -16.32 16.22 -27.27
N TRP A 720 -15.35 16.77 -27.99
CA TRP A 720 -14.45 17.83 -27.50
C TRP A 720 -15.09 19.21 -27.72
N VAL A 721 -14.95 20.11 -26.74
CA VAL A 721 -15.69 21.38 -26.68
C VAL A 721 -14.82 22.50 -26.08
N ASN A 722 -14.97 23.72 -26.59
CA ASN A 722 -14.55 24.94 -25.90
C ASN A 722 -15.62 26.04 -26.02
N GLU A 723 -15.32 27.28 -25.63
CA GLU A 723 -16.26 28.42 -25.72
C GLU A 723 -16.72 28.77 -27.14
N SER A 724 -16.04 28.26 -28.17
CA SER A 724 -16.38 28.44 -29.58
C SER A 724 -17.29 27.34 -30.16
N GLY A 725 -17.53 26.24 -29.42
CA GLY A 725 -18.34 25.10 -29.86
C GLY A 725 -17.57 23.78 -29.83
N VAL A 726 -17.98 22.83 -30.70
CA VAL A 726 -17.32 21.53 -30.85
C VAL A 726 -15.95 21.70 -31.53
N THR A 727 -14.94 21.04 -30.97
CA THR A 727 -13.55 21.05 -31.41
C THR A 727 -13.07 19.62 -31.76
N THR A 728 -11.78 19.45 -32.02
CA THR A 728 -11.11 18.15 -32.04
C THR A 728 -10.30 17.97 -30.76
N ALA A 729 -9.88 16.73 -30.46
CA ALA A 729 -8.88 16.46 -29.44
C ALA A 729 -7.65 17.36 -29.59
N ASN A 730 -7.12 17.83 -28.46
CA ASN A 730 -5.85 18.54 -28.42
C ASN A 730 -4.71 17.51 -28.52
N THR A 731 -4.32 17.12 -29.74
CA THR A 731 -3.27 16.11 -30.00
C THR A 731 -1.86 16.68 -29.73
N GLY A 732 -1.67 17.17 -28.50
CA GLY A 732 -0.73 18.21 -28.12
C GLY A 732 0.68 17.75 -27.78
N MET A 733 1.29 16.85 -28.57
CA MET A 733 2.75 16.71 -28.52
C MET A 733 3.39 18.09 -28.75
N GLY A 734 4.10 18.60 -27.73
CA GLY A 734 4.50 20.00 -27.60
C GLY A 734 5.47 20.49 -28.68
N GLY A 735 4.95 20.84 -29.86
CA GLY A 735 5.71 21.45 -30.94
C GLY A 735 6.25 22.83 -30.51
N PRO A 736 7.56 23.10 -30.61
CA PRO A 736 8.16 24.31 -30.05
C PRO A 736 7.56 25.58 -30.68
N GLY A 737 7.15 26.51 -29.81
CA GLY A 737 6.11 27.49 -30.10
C GLY A 737 6.33 28.40 -31.31
N GLY A 738 5.35 28.41 -32.23
CA GLY A 738 5.26 29.31 -33.38
C GLY A 738 4.89 30.76 -33.02
N GLY A 739 5.67 31.41 -32.15
CA GLY A 739 5.42 32.75 -31.60
C GLY A 739 5.51 33.90 -32.62
N GLY A 740 4.48 34.08 -33.44
CA GLY A 740 4.37 35.15 -34.44
C GLY A 740 4.12 36.56 -33.86
N GLY A 741 5.05 37.12 -33.10
CA GLY A 741 4.94 38.46 -32.49
C GLY A 741 5.73 39.54 -33.24
N GLN A 742 5.05 40.49 -33.88
CA GLN A 742 5.69 41.59 -34.63
C GLN A 742 5.69 42.91 -33.84
N GLY A 743 6.84 43.32 -33.29
CA GLY A 743 7.01 44.62 -32.64
C GLY A 743 8.48 44.93 -32.36
N GLY A 744 9.00 46.03 -32.92
CA GLY A 744 10.43 46.35 -32.86
C GLY A 744 10.74 47.74 -32.32
N PHE A 745 11.77 47.81 -31.46
CA PHE A 745 12.52 49.04 -31.16
C PHE A 745 14.02 48.74 -31.23
N GLY A 746 14.82 49.74 -31.63
CA GLY A 746 16.16 49.50 -32.18
C GLY A 746 17.34 49.69 -31.23
N GLY A 747 18.41 48.93 -31.47
CA GLY A 747 19.73 49.12 -30.89
C GLY A 747 20.82 48.64 -31.86
N GLY A 748 21.35 49.54 -32.70
CA GLY A 748 22.18 49.14 -33.85
C GLY A 748 23.69 49.08 -33.59
N ARG A 749 24.41 48.25 -34.36
CA ARG A 749 25.87 48.35 -34.61
C ARG A 749 26.34 47.61 -35.88
N ASN A 750 26.22 48.29 -37.02
CA ASN A 750 27.22 48.37 -38.10
C ASN A 750 28.04 47.11 -38.50
N ARG A 751 27.78 46.54 -39.69
CA ARG A 751 28.81 46.23 -40.71
C ARG A 751 28.23 45.93 -42.11
N SER A 752 28.92 46.47 -43.13
CA SER A 752 28.99 46.13 -44.58
C SER A 752 28.35 44.79 -45.02
N GLN A 753 27.68 44.65 -46.19
CA GLN A 753 28.21 44.98 -47.54
C GLN A 753 27.14 44.95 -48.66
N SER A 754 27.29 45.80 -49.70
CA SER A 754 26.72 45.73 -51.09
C SER A 754 25.34 45.08 -51.31
N GLY A 755 24.26 45.81 -51.60
CA GLY A 755 23.94 46.36 -52.94
C GLY A 755 22.85 45.50 -53.64
N THR A 756 21.91 45.98 -54.48
CA THR A 756 21.71 47.27 -55.19
C THR A 756 20.22 47.50 -55.54
N THR A 757 19.75 48.77 -55.60
CA THR A 757 18.71 49.40 -56.50
C THR A 757 17.48 48.57 -56.97
N THR A 758 16.22 49.04 -57.00
CA THR A 758 15.55 50.37 -57.06
C THR A 758 14.22 50.31 -56.26
N ASP A 759 13.74 51.31 -55.50
CA ASP A 759 13.41 52.72 -55.79
C ASP A 759 12.06 52.96 -56.52
N THR A 760 11.34 54.02 -56.10
CA THR A 760 9.93 54.49 -56.31
C THR A 760 8.95 54.06 -55.20
N THR A 761 8.52 54.92 -54.24
CA THR A 761 7.64 56.13 -54.28
C THR A 761 6.19 55.85 -54.72
N GLY A 762 5.15 56.16 -53.93
CA GLY A 762 5.13 56.73 -52.58
C GLY A 762 3.71 57.03 -52.04
N THR A 763 3.64 57.74 -50.91
CA THR A 763 2.50 58.46 -50.29
C THR A 763 1.38 58.90 -51.25
N THR A 764 0.07 58.86 -50.94
CA THR A 764 -0.68 59.38 -49.76
C THR A 764 -2.04 58.67 -49.66
N ASP A 765 -2.51 58.23 -48.48
CA ASP A 765 -3.23 58.97 -47.41
C ASP A 765 -4.78 59.00 -47.55
N SER A 766 -5.46 58.65 -46.45
CA SER A 766 -6.84 58.87 -46.01
C SER A 766 -7.95 59.28 -47.02
N ALA A 767 -9.03 58.47 -47.08
CA ALA A 767 -10.28 58.78 -46.35
C ALA A 767 -11.57 58.17 -46.99
N LYS A 768 -11.99 56.98 -46.52
CA LYS A 768 -13.39 56.71 -46.10
C LYS A 768 -13.54 55.39 -45.37
#